data_AF-A0AA38INB8-F1
#
_entry.id   AF-A0AA38INB8-F1
#
_cell.length_a   1.000
_cell.length_b   1.000
_cell.length_c   1.000
_cell.angle_alpha   90.00
_cell.angle_beta   90.00
_cell.angle_gamma   90.00
#
_symmetry.space_group_name_H-M   'P 1'
#
loop_
_entity.id
_entity.type
_entity.pdbx_description
1 polymer ?
#
loop_
_entity_poly.entity_id
_entity_poly.type
_entity_poly.pdbx_seq_one_letter_code
_entity_poly.pdbx_strand_id
1 'polypeptide(L)'
;MKCWAGSQLYVASSRPADVDKILTTCLNKSPFYETLDDVMKDAIATSKVNVWKKHRKMISPSFNSKIVNSFHDVFVKYSTEIVKFVNEAEGREQVNFVLVIWQQTFDAALETLANVKPHVIEERYNAITAFMKFEEILIQKFYKPWLLIGFIWKLSNFYKVHQTARQTFRAVFEKIVAEAHKAYESEDRNGRYVFIVINRPQLDGKLFLPNLIQLSQVKQITLEQILEETCFMIIAGSETTAITVNMVLIILGIYPDIQEKVYQELVSVLPHLEKDPTSEEISRLDYLERVIKETMRLSPAVPFILRYADEDINCGSQLYIISTRPTDVEKILTNCLNKSPFYNTIHDEAKNTLLTSPVSVWKEHRKMINPSFNPKVLNSFHDIFVDYSRKMVEFLESTDGKETTDLTPIIWQNTLDSTIETLTNIKPHLIKERYNAISATMKIEEILIQRLRKFWLLTDFFWKLSSLRKEYQQAWQKGHKIIENILAEQSRSSEFESVNPIRSQRFLPHLNKLNQNKLITHEDILEEASLMSIAASETTAITINIILTFLGIYSDVQEKAYQEVVSVTSCHQDPTLEEINRLEYVERVIKETLRLIPLVPFLMRSNEADITSDPFVFPAGCNFLIPVVTLHRDPEVWPDPEKFDPDRFLPDEVAKRHRCSYLPFSFGSRNCIGLKYGMMSMKVMIAMIVKKFKIRAVGMKSWKDMECDFLIMLKPKNSHLMFEKRTN
;
A
#
# COMPACT_ATOMS: atom_id res chain seq x y z
N MET A 1 5.30 -7.68 3.52
CA MET A 1 6.00 -7.70 2.21
C MET A 1 5.09 -8.36 1.17
N LYS A 2 5.08 -7.84 -0.05
CA LYS A 2 4.37 -8.47 -1.19
C LYS A 2 5.40 -8.68 -2.29
N CYS A 3 5.56 -9.91 -2.77
CA CYS A 3 6.45 -10.21 -3.88
C CYS A 3 5.77 -11.15 -4.86
N TRP A 4 6.00 -10.92 -6.14
CA TRP A 4 5.59 -11.82 -7.19
C TRP A 4 6.75 -12.75 -7.52
N ALA A 5 6.49 -14.06 -7.57
CA ALA A 5 7.42 -15.02 -8.15
C ALA A 5 6.69 -15.79 -9.24
N GLY A 6 7.04 -15.51 -10.50
CA GLY A 6 6.26 -15.96 -11.66
C GLY A 6 4.85 -15.36 -11.64
N SER A 7 3.83 -16.21 -11.80
CA SER A 7 2.41 -15.83 -11.77
C SER A 7 1.78 -15.85 -10.38
N GLN A 8 2.56 -16.17 -9.33
CA GLN A 8 2.04 -16.29 -7.96
C GLN A 8 2.44 -15.09 -7.11
N LEU A 9 1.47 -14.53 -6.40
CA LEU A 9 1.66 -13.47 -5.42
C LEU A 9 1.92 -14.09 -4.04
N TYR A 10 3.08 -13.79 -3.46
CA TYR A 10 3.42 -14.14 -2.10
C TYR A 10 3.23 -12.92 -1.21
N VAL A 11 2.44 -13.09 -0.14
CA VAL A 11 2.19 -12.06 0.85
C VAL A 11 2.74 -12.54 2.19
N ALA A 12 3.74 -11.83 2.70
CA ALA A 12 4.26 -12.04 4.05
C ALA A 12 3.73 -10.95 4.98
N SER A 13 3.06 -11.35 6.06
CA SER A 13 2.60 -10.44 7.11
C SER A 13 3.07 -10.93 8.49
N SER A 14 3.50 -9.98 9.30
CA SER A 14 3.80 -10.16 10.73
C SER A 14 2.79 -9.42 11.61
N ARG A 15 1.75 -8.80 11.03
CA ARG A 15 0.71 -8.08 11.79
C ARG A 15 -0.22 -9.09 12.46
N PRO A 16 -0.41 -9.07 13.79
CA PRO A 16 -1.23 -10.08 14.48
C PRO A 16 -2.65 -10.24 13.92
N ALA A 17 -3.31 -9.14 13.54
CA ALA A 17 -4.66 -9.19 12.95
C ALA A 17 -4.70 -9.87 11.57
N ASP A 18 -3.68 -9.67 10.74
CA ASP A 18 -3.58 -10.36 9.46
C ASP A 18 -3.30 -11.85 9.69
N VAL A 19 -2.38 -12.16 10.62
CA VAL A 19 -1.98 -13.54 10.94
C VAL A 19 -3.17 -14.33 11.47
N ASP A 20 -3.93 -13.78 12.42
CA ASP A 20 -5.15 -14.41 12.94
C ASP A 20 -6.15 -14.70 11.82
N LYS A 21 -6.42 -13.70 10.97
CA LYS A 21 -7.32 -13.86 9.83
C LYS A 21 -6.83 -14.91 8.84
N ILE A 22 -5.56 -14.86 8.43
CA ILE A 22 -4.96 -15.82 7.49
C ILE A 22 -5.02 -17.24 8.07
N LEU A 23 -4.63 -17.43 9.33
CA LEU A 23 -4.58 -18.76 9.94
C LEU A 23 -5.96 -19.36 10.23
N THR A 24 -6.99 -18.53 10.39
CA THR A 24 -8.37 -18.98 10.62
C THR A 24 -9.15 -19.22 9.32
N THR A 25 -8.85 -18.48 8.24
CA THR A 25 -9.57 -18.60 6.95
C THR A 25 -8.82 -19.43 5.91
N CYS A 26 -7.50 -19.24 5.74
CA CYS A 26 -6.70 -20.08 4.83
C CYS A 26 -6.38 -21.42 5.50
N LEU A 27 -7.23 -22.41 5.35
CA LEU A 27 -6.90 -23.76 5.84
C LEU A 27 -6.00 -24.53 4.87
N ASN A 28 -6.00 -24.17 3.59
CA ASN A 28 -5.14 -24.80 2.59
C ASN A 28 -3.66 -24.46 2.81
N LYS A 29 -2.82 -25.48 2.68
CA LYS A 29 -1.37 -25.36 2.78
C LYS A 29 -0.82 -24.81 1.47
N SER A 30 0.29 -24.07 1.56
CA SER A 30 1.02 -23.61 0.38
C SER A 30 1.49 -24.81 -0.47
N PRO A 31 1.50 -24.72 -1.82
CA PRO A 31 2.12 -25.71 -2.69
C PRO A 31 3.58 -26.01 -2.33
N PHE A 32 4.25 -25.13 -1.59
CA PHE A 32 5.57 -25.40 -1.04
C PHE A 32 5.63 -26.71 -0.23
N TYR A 33 4.55 -27.08 0.48
CA TYR A 33 4.50 -28.32 1.25
C TYR A 33 4.47 -29.57 0.36
N GLU A 34 4.11 -29.46 -0.92
CA GLU A 34 4.15 -30.58 -1.88
C GLU A 34 5.58 -31.10 -2.10
N THR A 35 6.60 -30.31 -1.76
CA THR A 35 7.99 -30.77 -1.78
C THR A 35 8.28 -31.90 -0.78
N LEU A 36 7.40 -32.08 0.23
CA LEU A 36 7.46 -33.16 1.22
C LEU A 36 6.56 -34.35 0.87
N ASP A 37 5.79 -34.28 -0.23
CA ASP A 37 4.85 -35.35 -0.64
C ASP A 37 5.55 -36.69 -0.94
N ASP A 38 6.83 -36.66 -1.26
CA ASP A 38 7.59 -37.89 -1.47
C ASP A 38 7.75 -38.72 -0.19
N VAL A 39 7.57 -38.13 1.00
CA VAL A 39 7.84 -38.78 2.28
C VAL A 39 6.62 -38.77 3.20
N MET A 40 5.80 -37.71 3.17
CA MET A 40 4.73 -37.48 4.12
C MET A 40 3.54 -36.77 3.44
N LYS A 41 2.95 -37.34 2.39
CA LYS A 41 1.96 -36.63 1.55
C LYS A 41 0.66 -36.32 2.28
N ASP A 42 0.04 -37.32 2.89
CA ASP A 42 -1.25 -37.22 3.56
C ASP A 42 -1.11 -37.10 5.09
N ALA A 43 0.07 -36.71 5.58
CA ALA A 43 0.30 -36.43 7.00
C ALA A 43 -0.41 -35.14 7.46
N ILE A 44 -0.59 -34.96 8.76
CA ILE A 44 -1.38 -33.86 9.32
C ILE A 44 -0.86 -32.45 8.99
N ALA A 45 0.43 -32.28 8.63
CA ALA A 45 0.96 -30.97 8.27
C ALA A 45 0.90 -30.63 6.77
N THR A 46 0.81 -31.65 5.91
CA THR A 46 0.95 -31.59 4.45
C THR A 46 -0.36 -31.91 3.72
N SER A 47 -1.25 -32.67 4.37
CA SER A 47 -2.52 -33.10 3.82
C SER A 47 -3.48 -31.95 3.48
N LYS A 48 -4.33 -32.20 2.48
CA LYS A 48 -5.44 -31.31 2.11
C LYS A 48 -6.48 -31.24 3.24
N VAL A 49 -7.22 -30.14 3.29
CA VAL A 49 -8.14 -29.80 4.41
C VAL A 49 -9.10 -30.94 4.80
N ASN A 50 -9.66 -31.67 3.84
CA ASN A 50 -10.59 -32.77 4.13
C ASN A 50 -9.91 -33.97 4.81
N VAL A 51 -8.71 -34.32 4.36
CA VAL A 51 -7.88 -35.38 4.96
C VAL A 51 -7.38 -34.92 6.32
N TRP A 52 -6.89 -33.69 6.42
CA TRP A 52 -6.45 -33.07 7.66
C TRP A 52 -7.54 -33.10 8.75
N LYS A 53 -8.78 -32.70 8.45
CA LYS A 53 -9.89 -32.73 9.42
C LYS A 53 -10.11 -34.14 9.98
N LYS A 54 -10.07 -35.15 9.11
CA LYS A 54 -10.23 -36.56 9.49
C LYS A 54 -9.06 -37.03 10.37
N HIS A 55 -7.83 -36.79 9.93
CA HIS A 55 -6.61 -37.20 10.64
C HIS A 55 -6.49 -36.51 12.00
N ARG A 56 -6.72 -35.19 12.06
CA ARG A 56 -6.73 -34.41 13.31
C ARG A 56 -7.71 -34.99 14.33
N LYS A 57 -8.90 -35.39 13.90
CA LYS A 57 -9.91 -36.01 14.78
C LYS A 57 -9.44 -37.37 15.33
N MET A 58 -8.76 -38.17 14.52
CA MET A 58 -8.22 -39.48 14.95
C MET A 58 -7.03 -39.34 15.91
N ILE A 59 -6.18 -38.33 15.70
CA ILE A 59 -4.90 -38.16 16.41
C ILE A 59 -5.05 -37.39 17.73
N SER A 60 -5.92 -36.38 17.77
CA SER A 60 -6.03 -35.45 18.92
C SER A 60 -6.27 -36.09 20.29
N PRO A 61 -7.05 -37.21 20.43
CA PRO A 61 -7.22 -37.88 21.72
C PRO A 61 -5.92 -38.34 22.39
N SER A 62 -4.87 -38.64 21.61
CA SER A 62 -3.57 -39.11 22.09
C SER A 62 -2.70 -38.02 22.73
N PHE A 63 -3.10 -36.75 22.66
CA PHE A 63 -2.31 -35.59 23.10
C PHE A 63 -2.94 -34.81 24.27
N ASN A 64 -3.83 -35.43 25.05
CA ASN A 64 -4.37 -34.79 26.24
C ASN A 64 -3.35 -34.77 27.39
N SER A 65 -3.51 -33.83 28.33
CA SER A 65 -2.57 -33.59 29.43
C SER A 65 -2.32 -34.83 30.30
N LYS A 66 -3.31 -35.70 30.51
CA LYS A 66 -3.14 -36.93 31.29
C LYS A 66 -2.18 -37.91 30.61
N ILE A 67 -2.23 -38.02 29.29
CA ILE A 67 -1.30 -38.88 28.52
C ILE A 67 0.09 -38.25 28.53
N VAL A 68 0.21 -36.95 28.24
CA VAL A 68 1.51 -36.26 28.20
C VAL A 68 2.22 -36.33 29.55
N ASN A 69 1.52 -36.09 30.66
CA ASN A 69 2.09 -36.16 32.01
C ASN A 69 2.58 -37.58 32.36
N SER A 70 2.01 -38.63 31.75
CA SER A 70 2.48 -40.00 31.96
C SER A 70 3.83 -40.30 31.30
N PHE A 71 4.33 -39.41 30.45
CA PHE A 71 5.63 -39.56 29.78
C PHE A 71 6.78 -38.91 30.57
N HIS A 72 6.51 -38.36 31.75
CA HIS A 72 7.51 -37.70 32.58
C HIS A 72 8.80 -38.51 32.75
N ASP A 73 8.70 -39.78 33.17
CA ASP A 73 9.87 -40.65 33.37
C ASP A 73 10.69 -40.88 32.10
N VAL A 74 10.04 -40.86 30.93
CA VAL A 74 10.71 -40.98 29.63
C VAL A 74 11.50 -39.71 29.34
N PHE A 75 10.92 -38.54 29.59
CA PHE A 75 11.61 -37.26 29.41
C PHE A 75 12.78 -37.13 30.38
N VAL A 76 12.63 -37.55 31.64
CA VAL A 76 13.72 -37.60 32.62
C VAL A 76 14.85 -38.48 32.10
N LYS A 77 14.57 -39.75 31.76
CA LYS A 77 15.54 -40.72 31.24
C LYS A 77 16.41 -40.13 30.12
N TYR A 78 15.79 -39.57 29.09
CA TYR A 78 16.52 -39.03 27.95
C TYR A 78 17.21 -37.69 28.24
N SER A 79 16.70 -36.90 29.18
CA SER A 79 17.40 -35.71 29.68
C SER A 79 18.66 -36.10 30.45
N THR A 80 18.62 -37.17 31.24
CA THR A 80 19.79 -37.70 31.96
C THR A 80 20.89 -38.14 31.00
N GLU A 81 20.56 -38.73 29.85
CA GLU A 81 21.56 -39.08 28.81
C GLU A 81 22.22 -37.84 28.21
N ILE A 82 21.47 -36.73 28.01
CA ILE A 82 22.05 -35.44 27.59
C ILE A 82 23.01 -34.92 28.67
N VAL A 83 22.62 -34.98 29.96
CA VAL A 83 23.46 -34.54 31.09
C VAL A 83 24.75 -35.37 31.17
N LYS A 84 24.68 -36.69 30.99
CA LYS A 84 25.88 -37.55 30.93
C LYS A 84 26.83 -37.10 29.84
N PHE A 85 26.31 -36.85 28.63
CA PHE A 85 27.12 -36.34 27.53
C PHE A 85 27.76 -34.98 27.85
N VAL A 86 27.02 -34.06 28.50
CA VAL A 86 27.56 -32.76 28.94
C VAL A 86 28.71 -32.96 29.93
N ASN A 87 28.57 -33.87 30.90
CA ASN A 87 29.62 -34.18 31.87
C ASN A 87 30.87 -34.79 31.19
N GLU A 88 30.69 -35.70 30.23
CA GLU A 88 31.79 -36.28 29.43
C GLU A 88 32.46 -35.27 28.48
N ALA A 89 31.80 -34.15 28.24
CA ALA A 89 32.29 -33.06 27.41
C ALA A 89 33.00 -31.97 28.23
N GLU A 90 33.08 -32.11 29.56
CA GLU A 90 33.80 -31.21 30.44
C GLU A 90 35.27 -31.03 29.99
N GLY A 91 35.72 -29.78 29.94
CA GLY A 91 37.08 -29.43 29.50
C GLY A 91 37.32 -29.39 27.99
N ARG A 92 36.32 -29.68 27.15
CA ARG A 92 36.43 -29.51 25.68
C ARG A 92 36.20 -28.05 25.27
N GLU A 93 36.98 -27.55 24.30
CA GLU A 93 36.84 -26.17 23.80
C GLU A 93 35.56 -25.92 23.00
N GLN A 94 35.08 -26.92 22.23
CA GLN A 94 33.87 -26.81 21.41
C GLN A 94 33.10 -28.12 21.39
N VAL A 95 31.77 -28.03 21.56
CA VAL A 95 30.86 -29.18 21.58
C VAL A 95 29.60 -28.82 20.81
N ASN A 96 29.21 -29.64 19.84
CA ASN A 96 27.95 -29.49 19.10
C ASN A 96 26.88 -30.41 19.70
N PHE A 97 25.95 -29.83 20.45
CA PHE A 97 24.91 -30.56 21.16
C PHE A 97 23.68 -30.90 20.29
N VAL A 98 23.50 -30.25 19.13
CA VAL A 98 22.25 -30.34 18.35
C VAL A 98 21.92 -31.79 17.97
N LEU A 99 22.91 -32.52 17.44
CA LEU A 99 22.71 -33.92 17.02
C LEU A 99 22.46 -34.85 18.20
N VAL A 100 23.15 -34.64 19.32
CA VAL A 100 22.99 -35.46 20.53
C VAL A 100 21.60 -35.24 21.13
N ILE A 101 21.19 -33.98 21.29
CA ILE A 101 19.85 -33.64 21.78
C ILE A 101 18.79 -34.23 20.84
N TRP A 102 18.97 -34.12 19.52
CA TRP A 102 18.02 -34.68 18.56
C TRP A 102 17.93 -36.21 18.63
N GLN A 103 19.04 -36.92 18.81
CA GLN A 103 19.03 -38.37 19.04
C GLN A 103 18.21 -38.75 20.29
N GLN A 104 18.36 -37.98 21.39
CA GLN A 104 17.62 -38.24 22.62
C GLN A 104 16.14 -37.87 22.50
N THR A 105 15.80 -36.76 21.84
CA THR A 105 14.38 -36.39 21.61
C THR A 105 13.71 -37.31 20.60
N PHE A 106 14.45 -37.88 19.64
CA PHE A 106 13.96 -38.90 18.71
C PHE A 106 13.62 -40.19 19.45
N ASP A 107 14.50 -40.65 20.34
CA ASP A 107 14.26 -41.83 21.16
C ASP A 107 13.09 -41.62 22.14
N ALA A 108 12.97 -40.43 22.73
CA ALA A 108 11.81 -40.05 23.53
C ALA A 108 10.51 -40.05 22.71
N ALA A 109 10.52 -39.49 21.49
CA ALA A 109 9.36 -39.51 20.60
C ALA A 109 8.96 -40.94 20.20
N LEU A 110 9.94 -41.82 19.99
CA LEU A 110 9.67 -43.24 19.69
C LEU A 110 9.01 -43.96 20.87
N GLU A 111 9.50 -43.78 22.10
CA GLU A 111 8.88 -44.41 23.28
C GLU A 111 7.51 -43.81 23.62
N THR A 112 7.29 -42.52 23.40
CA THR A 112 6.04 -41.83 23.77
C THR A 112 4.95 -41.93 22.70
N LEU A 113 5.30 -41.81 21.42
CA LEU A 113 4.35 -41.81 20.31
C LEU A 113 4.17 -43.19 19.68
N ALA A 114 5.26 -43.92 19.44
CA ALA A 114 5.22 -45.25 18.82
C ALA A 114 5.03 -46.37 19.85
N ASN A 115 5.35 -46.10 21.13
CA ASN A 115 5.41 -47.10 22.20
C ASN A 115 6.44 -48.22 21.93
N VAL A 116 7.48 -47.91 21.17
CA VAL A 116 8.56 -48.84 20.78
C VAL A 116 9.85 -48.47 21.52
N LYS A 117 10.57 -49.48 22.04
CA LYS A 117 11.87 -49.24 22.67
C LYS A 117 12.93 -48.93 21.61
N PRO A 118 13.79 -47.90 21.76
CA PRO A 118 14.68 -47.49 20.68
C PRO A 118 15.73 -48.51 20.26
N HIS A 119 16.23 -49.35 21.16
CA HIS A 119 17.20 -50.39 20.82
C HIS A 119 16.63 -51.49 19.91
N VAL A 120 15.30 -51.60 19.79
CA VAL A 120 14.65 -52.55 18.87
C VAL A 120 14.79 -52.09 17.42
N ILE A 121 14.91 -50.77 17.20
CA ILE A 121 15.10 -50.19 15.87
C ILE A 121 16.59 -49.95 15.64
N GLU A 122 17.24 -50.95 15.06
CA GLU A 122 18.63 -50.84 14.62
C GLU A 122 18.79 -49.70 13.60
N GLU A 123 19.91 -48.98 13.71
CA GLU A 123 20.26 -47.85 12.84
C GLU A 123 19.18 -46.74 12.78
N ARG A 124 18.34 -46.60 13.81
CA ARG A 124 17.25 -45.60 13.86
C ARG A 124 17.68 -44.16 13.54
N TYR A 125 18.90 -43.78 13.90
CA TYR A 125 19.44 -42.44 13.60
C TYR A 125 19.75 -42.21 12.12
N ASN A 126 19.69 -43.25 11.27
CA ASN A 126 19.68 -43.07 9.82
C ASN A 126 18.46 -42.27 9.34
N ALA A 127 17.35 -42.27 10.10
CA ALA A 127 16.23 -41.39 9.82
C ALA A 127 16.59 -39.91 10.01
N ILE A 128 17.36 -39.58 11.06
CA ILE A 128 17.83 -38.21 11.32
C ILE A 128 18.74 -37.74 10.18
N THR A 129 19.76 -38.52 9.84
CA THR A 129 20.72 -38.15 8.78
C THR A 129 20.05 -38.06 7.41
N ALA A 130 19.10 -38.95 7.10
CA ALA A 130 18.31 -38.87 5.89
C ALA A 130 17.39 -37.64 5.86
N PHE A 131 16.79 -37.26 7.00
CA PHE A 131 15.95 -36.07 7.08
C PHE A 131 16.73 -34.78 6.87
N MET A 132 17.91 -34.64 7.49
CA MET A 132 18.83 -33.51 7.25
C MET A 132 19.18 -33.36 5.76
N LYS A 133 19.28 -34.47 5.01
CA LYS A 133 19.49 -34.43 3.56
C LYS A 133 18.27 -33.91 2.81
N PHE A 134 17.04 -34.17 3.25
CA PHE A 134 15.86 -33.54 2.67
C PHE A 134 15.86 -32.03 2.90
N GLU A 135 16.19 -31.59 4.11
CA GLU A 135 16.27 -30.16 4.43
C GLU A 135 17.32 -29.44 3.57
N GLU A 136 18.52 -30.02 3.45
CA GLU A 136 19.59 -29.48 2.60
C GLU A 136 19.10 -29.33 1.14
N ILE A 137 18.43 -30.36 0.61
CA ILE A 137 17.88 -30.34 -0.75
C ILE A 137 16.75 -29.31 -0.90
N LEU A 138 15.90 -29.17 0.11
CA LEU A 138 14.82 -28.17 0.12
C LEU A 138 15.39 -26.75 0.07
N ILE A 139 16.46 -26.49 0.83
CA ILE A 139 17.21 -25.23 0.78
C ILE A 139 17.82 -25.03 -0.61
N GLN A 140 18.40 -26.06 -1.23
CA GLN A 140 18.94 -25.95 -2.59
C GLN A 140 17.85 -25.61 -3.62
N LYS A 141 16.64 -26.16 -3.50
CA LYS A 141 15.50 -25.81 -4.37
C LYS A 141 15.07 -24.35 -4.20
N PHE A 142 15.23 -23.79 -3.00
CA PHE A 142 14.99 -22.37 -2.74
C PHE A 142 15.98 -21.47 -3.49
N TYR A 143 17.28 -21.78 -3.46
CA TYR A 143 18.32 -21.01 -4.17
C TYR A 143 18.43 -21.30 -5.67
N LYS A 144 17.89 -22.43 -6.14
CA LYS A 144 17.99 -22.89 -7.53
C LYS A 144 16.60 -23.20 -8.09
N PRO A 145 15.80 -22.18 -8.45
CA PRO A 145 14.39 -22.35 -8.82
C PRO A 145 14.16 -23.26 -10.03
N TRP A 146 15.16 -23.43 -10.92
CA TRP A 146 15.07 -24.39 -12.04
C TRP A 146 14.93 -25.84 -11.56
N LEU A 147 15.34 -26.17 -10.33
CA LEU A 147 15.10 -27.49 -9.72
C LEU A 147 13.63 -27.74 -9.36
N LEU A 148 12.75 -26.73 -9.46
CA LEU A 148 11.30 -26.90 -9.34
C LEU A 148 10.68 -27.45 -10.64
N ILE A 149 11.39 -27.37 -11.76
CA ILE A 149 10.93 -27.91 -13.05
C ILE A 149 11.18 -29.43 -13.04
N GLY A 150 10.11 -30.22 -13.12
CA GLY A 150 10.15 -31.67 -12.88
C GLY A 150 11.17 -32.46 -13.71
N PHE A 151 11.40 -32.12 -14.98
CA PHE A 151 12.40 -32.80 -15.79
C PHE A 151 13.84 -32.43 -15.38
N ILE A 152 14.09 -31.15 -15.07
CA ILE A 152 15.40 -30.66 -14.61
C ILE A 152 15.75 -31.27 -13.26
N TRP A 153 14.76 -31.36 -12.37
CA TRP A 153 14.88 -32.05 -11.08
C TRP A 153 15.40 -33.47 -11.27
N LYS A 154 14.72 -34.29 -12.10
CA LYS A 154 15.08 -35.70 -12.34
C LYS A 154 16.48 -35.90 -12.93
N LEU A 155 17.00 -34.93 -13.69
CA LEU A 155 18.35 -34.96 -14.27
C LEU A 155 19.44 -34.50 -13.29
N SER A 156 19.06 -33.89 -12.16
CA SER A 156 20.01 -33.34 -11.20
C SER A 156 20.64 -34.42 -10.30
N ASN A 157 21.88 -34.18 -9.84
CA ASN A 157 22.51 -35.01 -8.82
C ASN A 157 21.72 -34.99 -7.50
N PHE A 158 21.01 -33.90 -7.20
CA PHE A 158 20.16 -33.77 -6.01
C PHE A 158 19.02 -34.78 -6.02
N TYR A 159 18.48 -35.14 -7.18
CA TYR A 159 17.42 -36.16 -7.25
C TYR A 159 17.92 -37.54 -6.83
N LYS A 160 19.14 -37.93 -7.20
CA LYS A 160 19.73 -39.20 -6.75
C LYS A 160 19.90 -39.23 -5.23
N VAL A 161 20.46 -38.16 -4.66
CA VAL A 161 20.62 -38.02 -3.20
C VAL A 161 19.26 -38.04 -2.50
N HIS A 162 18.26 -37.35 -3.05
CA HIS A 162 16.90 -37.36 -2.54
C HIS A 162 16.29 -38.77 -2.51
N GLN A 163 16.44 -39.56 -3.58
CA GLN A 163 15.91 -40.93 -3.63
C GLN A 163 16.60 -41.85 -2.61
N THR A 164 17.92 -41.75 -2.48
CA THR A 164 18.65 -42.53 -1.46
C THR A 164 18.22 -42.15 -0.05
N ALA A 165 18.13 -40.85 0.26
CA ALA A 165 17.64 -40.37 1.55
C ALA A 165 16.20 -40.84 1.80
N ARG A 166 15.32 -40.78 0.79
CA ARG A 166 13.93 -41.28 0.84
C ARG A 166 13.86 -42.75 1.21
N GLN A 167 14.64 -43.59 0.55
CA GLN A 167 14.67 -45.02 0.82
C GLN A 167 15.13 -45.31 2.25
N THR A 168 16.23 -44.68 2.68
CA THR A 168 16.77 -44.84 4.03
C THR A 168 15.78 -44.38 5.10
N PHE A 169 15.21 -43.18 4.94
CA PHE A 169 14.25 -42.60 5.87
C PHE A 169 13.02 -43.51 6.00
N ARG A 170 12.43 -43.89 4.87
CA ARG A 170 11.21 -44.70 4.84
C ARG A 170 11.44 -46.09 5.43
N ALA A 171 12.57 -46.74 5.16
CA ALA A 171 12.90 -48.05 5.69
C ALA A 171 12.93 -48.06 7.23
N VAL A 172 13.42 -46.99 7.88
CA VAL A 172 13.41 -46.87 9.35
C VAL A 172 11.97 -46.80 9.88
N PHE A 173 11.12 -45.97 9.28
CA PHE A 173 9.74 -45.82 9.73
C PHE A 173 8.87 -47.04 9.42
N GLU A 174 9.12 -47.74 8.32
CA GLU A 174 8.48 -49.04 8.03
C GLU A 174 8.83 -50.08 9.10
N LYS A 175 10.09 -50.12 9.57
CA LYS A 175 10.47 -50.95 10.72
C LYS A 175 9.73 -50.54 12.00
N ILE A 176 9.65 -49.23 12.30
CA ILE A 176 8.94 -48.73 13.48
C ILE A 176 7.46 -49.17 13.46
N VAL A 177 6.78 -48.96 12.34
CA VAL A 177 5.37 -49.35 12.17
C VAL A 177 5.21 -50.87 12.23
N ALA A 178 6.10 -51.64 11.60
CA ALA A 178 6.05 -53.09 11.64
C ALA A 178 6.24 -53.66 13.05
N GLU A 179 7.18 -53.13 13.84
CA GLU A 179 7.38 -53.56 15.22
C GLU A 179 6.19 -53.20 16.11
N ALA A 180 5.61 -52.01 15.93
CA ALA A 180 4.38 -51.64 16.64
C ALA A 180 3.19 -52.55 16.24
N HIS A 181 3.09 -52.95 14.98
CA HIS A 181 2.04 -53.85 14.48
C HIS A 181 2.21 -55.28 15.00
N LYS A 182 3.42 -55.83 15.01
CA LYS A 182 3.72 -57.17 15.59
C LYS A 182 3.30 -57.24 17.05
N ALA A 183 3.59 -56.19 17.81
CA ALA A 183 3.23 -56.13 19.22
C ALA A 183 1.71 -55.98 19.47
N TYR A 184 0.97 -55.50 18.47
CA TYR A 184 -0.50 -55.46 18.50
C TYR A 184 -1.10 -56.85 18.22
N GLU A 185 -0.52 -57.63 17.31
CA GLU A 185 -1.03 -58.96 16.92
C GLU A 185 -0.75 -60.08 17.96
N SER A 186 0.22 -59.88 18.87
CA SER A 186 0.54 -60.83 19.94
C SER A 186 -0.34 -60.67 21.20
N GLU A 187 -1.64 -60.94 21.07
CA GLU A 187 -2.58 -61.05 22.21
C GLU A 187 -2.45 -62.41 22.94
N ASP A 188 -2.40 -62.43 24.28
CA ASP A 188 -2.67 -63.65 25.06
C ASP A 188 -4.16 -63.88 25.35
N ARG A 189 -4.51 -65.11 25.75
CA ARG A 189 -5.88 -65.56 26.06
C ARG A 189 -6.59 -64.80 27.20
N ASN A 190 -5.91 -63.88 27.89
CA ASN A 190 -6.43 -63.03 28.96
C ASN A 190 -6.47 -61.54 28.58
N GLY A 191 -6.27 -61.18 27.30
CA GLY A 191 -6.33 -59.80 26.83
C GLY A 191 -5.18 -58.94 27.34
N ARG A 192 -4.02 -59.54 27.64
CA ARG A 192 -2.79 -58.82 28.01
C ARG A 192 -1.80 -58.87 26.84
N TYR A 193 -1.33 -57.70 26.43
CA TYR A 193 -0.34 -57.52 25.36
C TYR A 193 0.99 -58.21 25.72
N VAL A 194 1.41 -59.17 24.90
CA VAL A 194 2.67 -59.91 25.12
C VAL A 194 3.80 -59.25 24.32
N PHE A 195 4.61 -58.47 25.05
CA PHE A 195 6.04 -58.17 24.88
C PHE A 195 6.61 -57.90 23.46
N ILE A 196 6.72 -56.60 23.10
CA ILE A 196 7.93 -55.84 22.64
C ILE A 196 7.73 -54.30 22.91
N VAL A 197 6.68 -53.96 23.66
CA VAL A 197 6.14 -52.62 23.89
C VAL A 197 6.26 -52.25 25.38
N ILE A 198 6.48 -50.96 25.71
CA ILE A 198 6.55 -50.51 27.10
C ILE A 198 5.18 -50.74 27.76
N ASN A 199 5.14 -51.54 28.82
CA ASN A 199 3.89 -51.92 29.49
C ASN A 199 3.26 -50.69 30.18
N ARG A 200 2.21 -50.14 29.57
CA ARG A 200 1.44 -48.98 30.06
C ARG A 200 -0.06 -49.31 30.04
N PRO A 201 -0.54 -50.24 30.89
CA PRO A 201 -1.92 -50.75 30.83
C PRO A 201 -2.98 -49.65 31.01
N GLN A 202 -2.65 -48.56 31.71
CA GLN A 202 -3.49 -47.39 31.90
C GLN A 202 -3.69 -46.50 30.65
N LEU A 203 -2.87 -46.69 29.60
CA LEU A 203 -2.87 -45.91 28.35
C LEU A 203 -3.23 -46.76 27.12
N ASP A 204 -3.71 -47.97 27.34
CA ASP A 204 -4.00 -48.90 26.27
C ASP A 204 -5.01 -48.32 25.24
N GLY A 205 -4.70 -48.47 23.96
CA GLY A 205 -5.45 -47.88 22.84
C GLY A 205 -5.48 -46.34 22.77
N LYS A 206 -4.78 -45.63 23.66
CA LYS A 206 -4.80 -44.15 23.72
C LYS A 206 -3.53 -43.49 23.19
N LEU A 207 -2.44 -44.23 23.09
CA LEU A 207 -1.17 -43.76 22.52
C LEU A 207 -1.29 -43.58 21.01
N PHE A 208 -0.48 -42.68 20.45
CA PHE A 208 -0.59 -42.23 19.07
C PHE A 208 -0.57 -43.38 18.04
N LEU A 209 0.55 -44.10 17.90
CA LEU A 209 0.67 -45.17 16.90
C LEU A 209 -0.22 -46.39 17.21
N PRO A 210 -0.33 -46.87 18.46
CA PRO A 210 -1.27 -47.95 18.79
C PRO A 210 -2.72 -47.63 18.44
N ASN A 211 -3.18 -46.41 18.68
CA ASN A 211 -4.52 -45.97 18.29
C ASN A 211 -4.70 -45.97 16.75
N LEU A 212 -3.69 -45.53 15.99
CA LEU A 212 -3.76 -45.58 14.52
C LEU A 212 -3.79 -47.02 13.98
N ILE A 213 -3.03 -47.95 14.59
CA ILE A 213 -3.08 -49.38 14.26
C ILE A 213 -4.47 -49.95 14.55
N GLN A 214 -5.08 -49.63 15.70
CA GLN A 214 -6.43 -50.07 16.04
C GLN A 214 -7.47 -49.54 15.03
N LEU A 215 -7.37 -48.27 14.62
CA LEU A 215 -8.26 -47.67 13.61
C LEU A 215 -8.09 -48.28 12.21
N SER A 216 -6.92 -48.86 11.91
CA SER A 216 -6.67 -49.55 10.64
C SER A 216 -7.45 -50.86 10.52
N GLN A 217 -7.68 -51.57 11.64
CA GLN A 217 -8.44 -52.82 11.69
C GLN A 217 -9.90 -52.62 11.27
N VAL A 218 -10.47 -51.46 11.60
CA VAL A 218 -11.83 -51.05 11.19
C VAL A 218 -11.84 -50.27 9.87
N LYS A 219 -10.76 -50.34 9.09
CA LYS A 219 -10.57 -49.70 7.77
C LYS A 219 -10.80 -48.18 7.77
N GLN A 220 -10.54 -47.50 8.90
CA GLN A 220 -10.67 -46.05 8.98
C GLN A 220 -9.43 -45.30 8.47
N ILE A 221 -8.26 -45.94 8.51
CA ILE A 221 -6.97 -45.41 8.03
C ILE A 221 -6.17 -46.52 7.33
N THR A 222 -5.39 -46.16 6.31
CA THR A 222 -4.55 -47.12 5.55
C THR A 222 -3.14 -47.24 6.15
N LEU A 223 -2.43 -48.33 5.88
CA LEU A 223 -1.05 -48.52 6.35
C LEU A 223 -0.11 -47.40 5.86
N GLU A 224 -0.29 -46.93 4.62
CA GLU A 224 0.47 -45.81 4.07
C GLU A 224 0.25 -44.54 4.90
N GLN A 225 -1.01 -44.22 5.23
CA GLN A 225 -1.32 -43.05 6.05
C GLN A 225 -0.78 -43.17 7.47
N ILE A 226 -0.76 -44.37 8.05
CA ILE A 226 -0.13 -44.62 9.36
C ILE A 226 1.36 -44.32 9.28
N LEU A 227 2.03 -44.81 8.23
CA LEU A 227 3.46 -44.58 8.01
C LEU A 227 3.76 -43.09 7.88
N GLU A 228 3.03 -42.37 7.02
CA GLU A 228 3.22 -40.93 6.81
C GLU A 228 2.98 -40.09 8.07
N GLU A 229 1.92 -40.40 8.84
CA GLU A 229 1.66 -39.73 10.11
C GLU A 229 2.73 -40.05 11.17
N THR A 230 3.25 -41.28 11.18
CA THR A 230 4.33 -41.68 12.10
C THR A 230 5.63 -40.96 11.78
N CYS A 231 5.99 -40.89 10.49
CA CYS A 231 7.10 -40.09 9.98
C CYS A 231 7.00 -38.65 10.49
N PHE A 232 5.86 -38.00 10.23
CA PHE A 232 5.67 -36.60 10.57
C PHE A 232 5.70 -36.36 12.09
N MET A 233 4.95 -37.13 12.87
CA MET A 233 4.78 -36.87 14.30
C MET A 233 6.07 -37.09 15.10
N ILE A 234 6.86 -38.11 14.75
CA ILE A 234 8.16 -38.36 15.41
C ILE A 234 9.17 -37.28 15.05
N ILE A 235 9.31 -36.91 13.77
CA ILE A 235 10.25 -35.86 13.36
C ILE A 235 9.84 -34.50 13.94
N ALA A 236 8.57 -34.10 13.78
CA ALA A 236 8.08 -32.83 14.28
C ALA A 236 8.24 -32.70 15.80
N GLY A 237 8.02 -33.78 16.56
CA GLY A 237 8.18 -33.79 18.01
C GLY A 237 9.64 -33.85 18.50
N SER A 238 10.55 -34.41 17.71
CA SER A 238 11.95 -34.60 18.11
C SER A 238 12.85 -33.42 17.73
N GLU A 239 12.87 -33.02 16.47
CA GLU A 239 13.79 -32.01 15.94
C GLU A 239 13.48 -30.61 16.51
N THR A 240 12.20 -30.19 16.50
CA THR A 240 11.81 -28.86 16.98
C THR A 240 12.12 -28.67 18.47
N THR A 241 11.93 -29.72 19.26
CA THR A 241 12.30 -29.77 20.67
C THR A 241 13.82 -29.65 20.82
N ALA A 242 14.60 -30.39 20.03
CA ALA A 242 16.05 -30.35 20.09
C ALA A 242 16.62 -28.97 19.73
N ILE A 243 16.11 -28.34 18.67
CA ILE A 243 16.48 -26.97 18.28
C ILE A 243 16.15 -25.98 19.40
N THR A 244 14.96 -26.09 19.99
CA THR A 244 14.52 -25.20 21.07
C THR A 244 15.41 -25.34 22.31
N VAL A 245 15.66 -26.56 22.77
CA VAL A 245 16.55 -26.83 23.92
C VAL A 245 17.96 -26.31 23.64
N ASN A 246 18.50 -26.58 22.44
CA ASN A 246 19.81 -26.08 22.05
C ASN A 246 19.88 -24.54 22.07
N MET A 247 18.85 -23.86 21.56
CA MET A 247 18.80 -22.39 21.59
C MET A 247 18.67 -21.85 23.02
N VAL A 248 17.93 -22.52 23.90
CA VAL A 248 17.84 -22.15 25.33
C VAL A 248 19.22 -22.26 25.99
N LEU A 249 19.95 -23.35 25.75
CA LEU A 249 21.30 -23.53 26.27
C LEU A 249 22.27 -22.44 25.77
N ILE A 250 22.19 -22.09 24.48
CA ILE A 250 22.98 -21.01 23.90
C ILE A 250 22.65 -19.66 24.56
N ILE A 251 21.36 -19.32 24.72
CA ILE A 251 20.95 -18.07 25.36
C ILE A 251 21.42 -18.03 26.81
N LEU A 252 21.26 -19.11 27.57
CA LEU A 252 21.76 -19.17 28.96
C LEU A 252 23.28 -19.00 29.02
N GLY A 253 24.03 -19.60 28.09
CA GLY A 253 25.48 -19.44 28.01
C GLY A 253 25.93 -18.03 27.61
N ILE A 254 25.14 -17.31 26.81
CA ILE A 254 25.41 -15.91 26.41
C ILE A 254 25.05 -14.92 27.53
N TYR A 255 24.06 -15.25 28.36
CA TYR A 255 23.55 -14.37 29.43
C TYR A 255 23.70 -14.99 30.83
N PRO A 256 24.91 -14.94 31.43
CA PRO A 256 25.17 -15.53 32.74
C PRO A 256 24.29 -15.01 33.88
N ASP A 257 23.85 -13.74 33.82
CA ASP A 257 22.96 -13.17 34.84
C ASP A 257 21.55 -13.76 34.79
N ILE A 258 21.09 -14.17 33.60
CA ILE A 258 19.82 -14.87 33.40
C ILE A 258 19.98 -16.33 33.81
N GLN A 259 21.11 -16.96 33.45
CA GLN A 259 21.44 -18.31 33.90
C GLN A 259 21.47 -18.42 35.42
N GLU A 260 22.07 -17.45 36.11
CA GLU A 260 22.09 -17.42 37.57
C GLU A 260 20.67 -17.32 38.15
N LYS A 261 19.79 -16.49 37.57
CA LYS A 261 18.39 -16.40 38.03
C LYS A 261 17.62 -17.70 37.84
N VAL A 262 17.84 -18.40 36.73
CA VAL A 262 17.29 -19.75 36.52
C VAL A 262 17.83 -20.71 37.57
N TYR A 263 19.13 -20.67 37.86
CA TYR A 263 19.73 -21.51 38.89
C TYR A 263 19.16 -21.24 40.28
N GLN A 264 18.98 -19.97 40.65
CA GLN A 264 18.37 -19.59 41.93
C GLN A 264 16.91 -20.07 42.04
N GLU A 265 16.15 -20.02 40.94
CA GLU A 265 14.81 -20.63 40.90
C GLU A 265 14.87 -22.14 41.09
N LEU A 266 15.77 -22.84 40.39
CA LEU A 266 15.96 -24.29 40.54
C LEU A 266 16.27 -24.66 42.00
N VAL A 267 17.22 -23.96 42.65
CA VAL A 267 17.55 -24.16 44.08
C VAL A 267 16.36 -23.91 44.99
N SER A 268 15.51 -22.93 44.67
CA SER A 268 14.34 -22.58 45.49
C SER A 268 13.19 -23.57 45.34
N VAL A 269 13.00 -24.14 44.15
CA VAL A 269 11.84 -24.98 43.81
C VAL A 269 12.14 -26.46 43.99
N LEU A 270 13.39 -26.87 43.75
CA LEU A 270 13.84 -28.27 43.82
C LEU A 270 14.55 -28.53 45.16
N PRO A 271 13.94 -29.30 46.08
CA PRO A 271 14.50 -29.56 47.42
C PRO A 271 15.79 -30.38 47.38
N HIS A 272 16.04 -31.13 46.30
CA HIS A 272 17.25 -31.93 46.09
C HIS A 272 17.68 -31.88 44.62
N LEU A 273 18.66 -31.04 44.28
CA LEU A 273 19.18 -30.92 42.91
C LEU A 273 19.83 -32.20 42.35
N GLU A 274 20.21 -33.13 43.24
CA GLU A 274 20.79 -34.43 42.85
C GLU A 274 19.75 -35.47 42.44
N LYS A 275 18.45 -35.19 42.65
CA LYS A 275 17.35 -36.09 42.29
C LYS A 275 16.64 -35.58 41.05
N ASP A 276 16.11 -36.51 40.27
CA ASP A 276 15.28 -36.18 39.12
C ASP A 276 14.03 -35.39 39.57
N PRO A 277 13.72 -34.25 38.92
CA PRO A 277 12.60 -33.40 39.31
C PRO A 277 11.27 -34.07 38.97
N THR A 278 10.29 -33.96 39.85
CA THR A 278 8.91 -34.44 39.61
C THR A 278 8.14 -33.52 38.66
N SER A 279 7.04 -34.03 38.08
CA SER A 279 6.15 -33.21 37.23
C SER A 279 5.58 -31.98 37.94
N GLU A 280 5.28 -32.09 39.24
CA GLU A 280 4.76 -30.98 40.04
C GLU A 280 5.84 -29.91 40.28
N GLU A 281 7.07 -30.32 40.53
CA GLU A 281 8.21 -29.41 40.67
C GLU A 281 8.52 -28.65 39.38
N ILE A 282 8.54 -29.33 38.23
CA ILE A 282 8.75 -28.68 36.92
C ILE A 282 7.70 -27.61 36.66
N SER A 283 6.44 -27.86 37.04
CA SER A 283 5.34 -26.91 36.82
C SER A 283 5.45 -25.60 37.63
N ARG A 284 6.38 -25.53 38.59
CA ARG A 284 6.64 -24.34 39.43
C ARG A 284 7.87 -23.53 38.99
N LEU A 285 8.54 -23.92 37.89
CA LEU A 285 9.72 -23.23 37.35
C LEU A 285 9.30 -22.07 36.40
N ASP A 286 8.66 -21.05 36.98
CA ASP A 286 8.05 -19.94 36.25
C ASP A 286 9.07 -19.10 35.45
N TYR A 287 10.25 -18.85 36.00
CA TYR A 287 11.32 -18.07 35.40
C TYR A 287 11.98 -18.85 34.26
N LEU A 288 12.24 -20.15 34.42
CA LEU A 288 12.68 -21.01 33.33
C LEU A 288 11.66 -21.02 32.19
N GLU A 289 10.36 -21.11 32.48
CA GLU A 289 9.32 -21.03 31.44
C GLU A 289 9.35 -19.67 30.70
N ARG A 290 9.60 -18.57 31.41
CA ARG A 290 9.78 -17.24 30.78
C ARG A 290 11.00 -17.21 29.86
N VAL A 291 12.12 -17.82 30.27
CA VAL A 291 13.33 -17.92 29.42
C VAL A 291 13.06 -18.76 28.17
N ILE A 292 12.36 -19.89 28.30
CA ILE A 292 11.97 -20.72 27.16
C ILE A 292 11.08 -19.92 26.19
N LYS A 293 10.05 -19.23 26.69
CA LYS A 293 9.15 -18.40 25.86
C LYS A 293 9.88 -17.27 25.15
N GLU A 294 10.81 -16.60 25.83
CA GLU A 294 11.59 -15.52 25.22
C GLU A 294 12.58 -16.06 24.18
N THR A 295 13.18 -17.23 24.45
CA THR A 295 14.01 -17.95 23.47
C THR A 295 13.21 -18.27 22.22
N MET A 296 11.99 -18.82 22.35
CA MET A 296 11.10 -19.11 21.22
C MET A 296 10.65 -17.85 20.48
N ARG A 297 10.57 -16.69 21.15
CA ARG A 297 10.29 -15.39 20.52
C ARG A 297 11.47 -14.91 19.67
N LEU A 298 12.70 -15.10 20.15
CA LEU A 298 13.93 -14.66 19.47
C LEU A 298 14.36 -15.63 18.36
N SER A 299 14.23 -16.93 18.60
CA SER A 299 14.68 -18.02 17.72
C SER A 299 13.59 -19.11 17.65
N PRO A 300 12.49 -18.86 16.93
CA PRO A 300 11.45 -19.86 16.75
C PRO A 300 11.98 -21.02 15.90
N ALA A 301 11.78 -22.26 16.35
CA ALA A 301 12.16 -23.46 15.59
C ALA A 301 11.46 -23.53 14.21
N VAL A 302 10.26 -22.94 14.09
CA VAL A 302 9.53 -22.82 12.82
C VAL A 302 9.29 -21.33 12.52
N PRO A 303 10.14 -20.69 11.69
CA PRO A 303 10.11 -19.23 11.51
C PRO A 303 9.00 -18.73 10.59
N PHE A 304 8.32 -19.60 9.83
CA PHE A 304 7.23 -19.23 8.93
C PHE A 304 6.12 -20.28 8.90
N ILE A 305 4.89 -19.82 8.75
CA ILE A 305 3.72 -20.67 8.49
C ILE A 305 3.18 -20.29 7.12
N LEU A 306 3.26 -21.21 6.17
CA LEU A 306 2.80 -20.96 4.80
C LEU A 306 1.35 -21.42 4.63
N ARG A 307 0.55 -20.59 3.97
CA ARG A 307 -0.85 -20.85 3.64
C ARG A 307 -1.12 -20.46 2.19
N TYR A 308 -2.10 -21.14 1.62
CA TYR A 308 -2.65 -20.81 0.31
C TYR A 308 -4.04 -20.20 0.52
N ALA A 309 -4.23 -19.01 -0.04
CA ALA A 309 -5.54 -18.35 -0.09
C ALA A 309 -6.25 -18.83 -1.36
N ASP A 310 -7.27 -19.66 -1.18
CA ASP A 310 -8.18 -20.14 -2.23
C ASP A 310 -9.34 -19.17 -2.50
N GLU A 311 -9.59 -18.26 -1.56
CA GLU A 311 -10.57 -17.17 -1.67
C GLU A 311 -9.91 -15.82 -1.34
N ASP A 312 -10.56 -14.73 -1.73
CA ASP A 312 -10.08 -13.38 -1.45
C ASP A 312 -10.14 -13.05 0.04
N ILE A 313 -9.02 -12.61 0.61
CA ILE A 313 -8.92 -12.29 2.04
C ILE A 313 -8.56 -10.83 2.22
N ASN A 314 -9.49 -10.09 2.81
CA ASN A 314 -9.27 -8.70 3.16
C ASN A 314 -8.49 -8.57 4.49
N CYS A 315 -7.17 -8.41 4.41
CA CYS A 315 -6.30 -8.16 5.58
C CYS A 315 -6.22 -6.67 5.98
N GLY A 316 -7.29 -5.89 5.74
CA GLY A 316 -7.38 -4.48 6.13
C GLY A 316 -6.39 -3.53 5.45
N SER A 317 -5.54 -4.01 4.53
CA SER A 317 -4.64 -3.18 3.74
C SER A 317 -5.37 -2.66 2.51
N GLN A 318 -5.44 -1.35 2.33
CA GLN A 318 -5.93 -0.75 1.09
C GLN A 318 -4.99 -1.16 -0.07
N LEU A 319 -5.55 -1.78 -1.11
CA LEU A 319 -4.82 -2.07 -2.33
C LEU A 319 -4.72 -0.78 -3.15
N TYR A 320 -3.50 -0.29 -3.39
CA TYR A 320 -3.25 0.82 -4.30
C TYR A 320 -2.71 0.28 -5.63
N ILE A 321 -3.37 0.62 -6.73
CA ILE A 321 -3.00 0.28 -8.10
C ILE A 321 -2.55 1.57 -8.77
N ILE A 322 -1.33 1.57 -9.30
CA ILE A 322 -0.81 2.67 -10.11
C ILE A 322 -0.98 2.27 -11.57
N SER A 323 -1.69 3.07 -12.37
CA SER A 323 -1.83 2.80 -13.80
C SER A 323 -1.54 4.03 -14.65
N THR A 324 -0.72 3.81 -15.69
CA THR A 324 -0.40 4.76 -16.76
C THR A 324 -1.00 4.34 -18.10
N ARG A 325 -1.60 3.14 -18.21
CA ARG A 325 -2.15 2.67 -19.49
C ARG A 325 -3.42 3.47 -19.82
N PRO A 326 -3.51 4.17 -20.96
CA PRO A 326 -4.64 5.05 -21.25
C PRO A 326 -6.00 4.36 -21.21
N THR A 327 -6.07 3.06 -21.57
CA THR A 327 -7.28 2.23 -21.51
C THR A 327 -7.75 2.00 -20.07
N ASP A 328 -6.83 1.62 -19.16
CA ASP A 328 -7.13 1.48 -17.73
C ASP A 328 -7.60 2.81 -17.15
N VAL A 329 -6.88 3.90 -17.48
CA VAL A 329 -7.18 5.23 -16.97
C VAL A 329 -8.57 5.68 -17.40
N GLU A 330 -9.00 5.41 -18.64
CA GLU A 330 -10.36 5.67 -19.08
C GLU A 330 -11.40 4.87 -18.29
N LYS A 331 -11.16 3.56 -18.09
CA LYS A 331 -12.06 2.71 -17.30
C LYS A 331 -12.15 3.20 -15.85
N ILE A 332 -11.02 3.53 -15.23
CA ILE A 332 -10.96 4.05 -13.86
C ILE A 332 -11.69 5.39 -13.76
N LEU A 333 -11.39 6.37 -14.61
CA LEU A 333 -11.99 7.71 -14.52
C LEU A 333 -13.48 7.74 -14.91
N THR A 334 -13.95 6.74 -15.66
CA THR A 334 -15.36 6.61 -16.04
C THR A 334 -16.18 5.90 -14.95
N ASN A 335 -15.63 4.83 -14.34
CA ASN A 335 -16.37 4.00 -13.39
C ASN A 335 -16.15 4.41 -11.92
N CYS A 336 -14.96 4.93 -11.57
CA CYS A 336 -14.63 5.33 -10.20
C CYS A 336 -15.01 6.79 -9.95
N LEU A 337 -16.23 7.03 -9.46
CA LEU A 337 -16.66 8.37 -9.05
C LEU A 337 -16.17 8.72 -7.64
N ASN A 338 -15.82 7.77 -6.78
CA ASN A 338 -15.29 8.06 -5.46
C ASN A 338 -13.84 8.51 -5.52
N LYS A 339 -13.51 9.47 -4.64
CA LYS A 339 -12.13 9.87 -4.38
C LYS A 339 -11.50 8.84 -3.44
N SER A 340 -10.20 8.59 -3.63
CA SER A 340 -9.45 7.77 -2.68
C SER A 340 -9.52 8.38 -1.27
N PRO A 341 -9.55 7.57 -0.19
CA PRO A 341 -9.49 8.06 1.19
C PRO A 341 -8.29 8.97 1.49
N PHE A 342 -7.24 8.94 0.66
CA PHE A 342 -6.14 9.89 0.69
C PHE A 342 -6.59 11.36 0.70
N TYR A 343 -7.68 11.71 0.00
CA TYR A 343 -8.18 13.09 -0.03
C TYR A 343 -8.68 13.58 1.35
N ASN A 344 -9.05 12.68 2.26
CA ASN A 344 -9.42 13.03 3.63
C ASN A 344 -8.26 13.64 4.42
N THR A 345 -7.02 13.30 4.05
CA THR A 345 -5.80 13.85 4.67
C THR A 345 -5.53 15.30 4.22
N ILE A 346 -6.03 15.69 3.04
CA ILE A 346 -5.78 17.01 2.44
C ILE A 346 -6.93 17.99 2.74
N HIS A 347 -8.15 17.50 2.91
CA HIS A 347 -9.34 18.35 3.09
C HIS A 347 -10.12 17.98 4.36
N ASP A 348 -9.50 18.18 5.53
CA ASP A 348 -10.13 17.80 6.80
C ASP A 348 -11.36 18.67 7.15
N GLU A 349 -11.34 19.95 6.74
CA GLU A 349 -12.38 20.95 7.03
C GLU A 349 -13.24 21.32 5.79
N ALA A 350 -13.02 20.70 4.63
CA ALA A 350 -13.71 21.01 3.36
C ALA A 350 -14.39 19.77 2.76
N LYS A 351 -15.19 19.08 3.58
CA LYS A 351 -15.66 17.71 3.28
C LYS A 351 -16.85 17.67 2.32
N ASN A 352 -17.62 18.77 2.18
CA ASN A 352 -18.84 18.81 1.38
C ASN A 352 -18.70 19.66 0.11
N THR A 353 -17.50 19.77 -0.44
CA THR A 353 -17.24 20.51 -1.68
C THR A 353 -17.21 19.61 -2.94
N LEU A 354 -17.33 20.22 -4.13
CA LEU A 354 -17.20 19.51 -5.41
C LEU A 354 -15.91 18.68 -5.56
N LEU A 355 -14.86 18.98 -4.80
CA LEU A 355 -13.56 18.30 -4.89
C LEU A 355 -13.54 16.93 -4.19
N THR A 356 -14.16 16.83 -3.02
CA THR A 356 -14.00 15.72 -2.06
C THR A 356 -15.30 15.06 -1.61
N SER A 357 -16.46 15.68 -1.90
CA SER A 357 -17.76 15.16 -1.49
C SER A 357 -18.01 13.70 -1.90
N PRO A 358 -18.70 12.91 -1.05
CA PRO A 358 -19.27 11.62 -1.41
C PRO A 358 -20.08 11.71 -2.70
N VAL A 359 -20.16 10.62 -3.46
CA VAL A 359 -20.76 10.63 -4.81
C VAL A 359 -22.22 11.12 -4.81
N SER A 360 -23.00 10.80 -3.78
CA SER A 360 -24.39 11.27 -3.63
C SER A 360 -24.48 12.81 -3.55
N VAL A 361 -23.71 13.42 -2.65
CA VAL A 361 -23.65 14.87 -2.45
C VAL A 361 -23.06 15.55 -3.69
N TRP A 362 -21.95 15.02 -4.21
CA TRP A 362 -21.28 15.56 -5.38
C TRP A 362 -22.18 15.62 -6.62
N LYS A 363 -23.00 14.58 -6.87
CA LYS A 363 -23.92 14.57 -8.02
C LYS A 363 -24.92 15.72 -7.97
N GLU A 364 -25.51 15.98 -6.81
CA GLU A 364 -26.46 17.07 -6.61
C GLU A 364 -25.76 18.44 -6.71
N HIS A 365 -24.64 18.64 -6.03
CA HIS A 365 -23.87 19.88 -6.10
C HIS A 365 -23.42 20.18 -7.54
N ARG A 366 -22.88 19.17 -8.25
CA ARG A 366 -22.43 19.34 -9.64
C ARG A 366 -23.59 19.72 -10.56
N LYS A 367 -24.75 19.09 -10.39
CA LYS A 367 -25.97 19.42 -11.14
C LYS A 367 -26.44 20.85 -10.85
N MET A 368 -26.43 21.28 -9.60
CA MET A 368 -26.83 22.63 -9.18
C MET A 368 -25.88 23.71 -9.69
N ILE A 369 -24.57 23.43 -9.72
CA ILE A 369 -23.52 24.40 -10.08
C ILE A 369 -23.29 24.51 -11.60
N ASN A 370 -23.47 23.43 -12.36
CA ASN A 370 -23.22 23.39 -13.82
C ASN A 370 -23.83 24.57 -14.62
N PRO A 371 -25.05 25.07 -14.32
CA PRO A 371 -25.61 26.25 -15.00
C PRO A 371 -24.71 27.48 -14.96
N SER A 372 -23.93 27.69 -13.90
CA SER A 372 -23.01 28.84 -13.77
C SER A 372 -21.75 28.72 -14.63
N PHE A 373 -21.52 27.56 -15.26
CA PHE A 373 -20.38 27.30 -16.15
C PHE A 373 -20.82 27.05 -17.60
N ASN A 374 -22.05 27.45 -17.96
CA ASN A 374 -22.53 27.36 -19.32
C ASN A 374 -21.81 28.38 -20.25
N PRO A 375 -21.74 28.13 -21.57
CA PRO A 375 -21.00 29.00 -22.50
C PRO A 375 -21.42 30.48 -22.47
N LYS A 376 -22.70 30.80 -22.28
CA LYS A 376 -23.18 32.19 -22.24
C LYS A 376 -22.63 32.94 -21.02
N VAL A 377 -22.62 32.29 -19.85
CA VAL A 377 -22.05 32.87 -18.62
C VAL A 377 -20.55 33.03 -18.75
N LEU A 378 -19.84 32.00 -19.24
CA LEU A 378 -18.40 32.04 -19.41
C LEU A 378 -17.95 33.14 -20.39
N ASN A 379 -18.64 33.28 -21.53
CA ASN A 379 -18.36 34.32 -22.51
C ASN A 379 -18.56 35.73 -21.93
N SER A 380 -19.41 35.90 -20.91
CA SER A 380 -19.63 37.18 -20.23
C SER A 380 -18.46 37.63 -19.33
N PHE A 381 -17.47 36.75 -19.12
CA PHE A 381 -16.28 37.05 -18.32
C PHE A 381 -15.12 37.62 -19.15
N HIS A 382 -15.25 37.62 -20.48
CA HIS A 382 -14.22 38.11 -21.40
C HIS A 382 -13.69 39.50 -21.00
N ASP A 383 -14.59 40.49 -20.85
CA ASP A 383 -14.19 41.88 -20.58
C ASP A 383 -13.53 42.01 -19.20
N ILE A 384 -13.94 41.17 -18.24
CA ILE A 384 -13.31 41.10 -16.92
C ILE A 384 -11.87 40.59 -17.07
N PHE A 385 -11.65 39.53 -17.84
CA PHE A 385 -10.29 39.02 -18.09
C PHE A 385 -9.40 40.02 -18.82
N VAL A 386 -9.95 40.78 -19.77
CA VAL A 386 -9.23 41.86 -20.46
C VAL A 386 -8.82 42.94 -19.46
N ASP A 387 -9.72 43.39 -18.58
CA ASP A 387 -9.44 44.42 -17.59
C ASP A 387 -8.31 44.03 -16.63
N TYR A 388 -8.33 42.81 -16.11
CA TYR A 388 -7.28 42.34 -15.21
C TYR A 388 -5.99 42.03 -15.95
N SER A 389 -6.05 41.56 -17.19
CA SER A 389 -4.86 41.38 -18.03
C SER A 389 -4.20 42.72 -18.38
N ARG A 390 -4.97 43.80 -18.57
CA ARG A 390 -4.45 45.16 -18.75
C ARG A 390 -3.66 45.63 -17.54
N LYS A 391 -4.21 45.45 -16.33
CA LYS A 391 -3.50 45.76 -15.07
C LYS A 391 -2.19 44.97 -14.93
N MET A 392 -2.18 43.71 -15.37
CA MET A 392 -0.96 42.90 -15.39
C MET A 392 0.06 43.46 -16.39
N VAL A 393 -0.37 43.84 -17.59
CA VAL A 393 0.49 44.50 -18.59
C VAL A 393 1.07 45.80 -18.04
N GLU A 394 0.26 46.67 -17.43
CA GLU A 394 0.70 47.92 -16.79
C GLU A 394 1.75 47.67 -15.69
N PHE A 395 1.53 46.65 -14.85
CA PHE A 395 2.51 46.23 -13.86
C PHE A 395 3.83 45.79 -14.53
N LEU A 396 3.77 44.96 -15.57
CA LEU A 396 4.96 44.53 -16.30
C LEU A 396 5.68 45.69 -16.99
N GLU A 397 4.97 46.70 -17.50
CA GLU A 397 5.59 47.90 -18.05
C GLU A 397 6.37 48.68 -16.98
N SER A 398 5.90 48.69 -15.74
CA SER A 398 6.59 49.36 -14.63
C SER A 398 7.89 48.68 -14.20
N THR A 399 8.13 47.43 -14.63
CA THR A 399 9.39 46.72 -14.34
C THR A 399 10.57 47.25 -15.15
N ASP A 400 10.31 48.00 -16.23
CA ASP A 400 11.32 48.64 -17.09
C ASP A 400 12.42 47.66 -17.57
N GLY A 401 12.02 46.44 -17.92
CA GLY A 401 12.94 45.39 -18.40
C GLY A 401 13.87 44.80 -17.35
N LYS A 402 13.71 45.15 -16.07
CA LYS A 402 14.50 44.58 -14.98
C LYS A 402 14.08 43.13 -14.73
N GLU A 403 15.03 42.35 -14.20
CA GLU A 403 14.76 41.00 -13.73
C GLU A 403 13.70 41.02 -12.63
N THR A 404 12.67 40.20 -12.81
CA THR A 404 11.62 39.95 -11.82
C THR A 404 11.93 38.66 -11.08
N THR A 405 11.73 38.65 -9.76
CA THR A 405 12.02 37.47 -8.93
C THR A 405 10.99 36.37 -9.17
N ASP A 406 9.86 36.39 -8.47
CA ASP A 406 8.76 35.44 -8.65
C ASP A 406 7.46 36.21 -8.89
N LEU A 407 6.88 36.03 -10.07
CA LEU A 407 5.63 36.66 -10.45
C LEU A 407 4.41 35.93 -9.88
N THR A 408 4.55 34.71 -9.36
CA THR A 408 3.42 33.90 -8.88
C THR A 408 2.52 34.67 -7.90
N PRO A 409 3.03 35.36 -6.87
CA PRO A 409 2.18 36.11 -5.94
C PRO A 409 1.41 37.25 -6.63
N ILE A 410 2.00 37.90 -7.62
CA ILE A 410 1.42 39.06 -8.32
C ILE A 410 0.35 38.59 -9.32
N ILE A 411 0.63 37.52 -10.07
CA ILE A 411 -0.35 36.87 -10.95
C ILE A 411 -1.50 36.29 -10.10
N TRP A 412 -1.21 35.76 -8.91
CA TRP A 412 -2.24 35.26 -8.01
C TRP A 412 -3.14 36.37 -7.48
N GLN A 413 -2.60 37.52 -7.08
CA GLN A 413 -3.41 38.70 -6.72
C GLN A 413 -4.33 39.13 -7.87
N ASN A 414 -3.80 39.18 -9.09
CA ASN A 414 -4.55 39.57 -10.29
C ASN A 414 -5.68 38.57 -10.61
N THR A 415 -5.38 37.28 -10.61
CA THR A 415 -6.35 36.21 -10.88
C THR A 415 -7.39 36.09 -9.76
N LEU A 416 -7.02 36.31 -8.49
CA LEU A 416 -7.97 36.37 -7.37
C LEU A 416 -8.96 37.52 -7.56
N ASP A 417 -8.49 38.71 -7.93
CA ASP A 417 -9.36 39.85 -8.20
C ASP A 417 -10.34 39.55 -9.35
N SER A 418 -9.85 38.96 -10.46
CA SER A 418 -10.72 38.52 -11.55
C SER A 418 -11.74 37.45 -11.10
N THR A 419 -11.34 36.55 -10.20
CA THR A 419 -12.18 35.48 -9.68
C THR A 419 -13.27 36.01 -8.78
N ILE A 420 -12.95 36.96 -7.89
CA ILE A 420 -13.96 37.63 -7.03
C ILE A 420 -15.04 38.26 -7.92
N GLU A 421 -14.64 39.01 -8.95
CA GLU A 421 -15.60 39.70 -9.81
C GLU A 421 -16.46 38.74 -10.65
N THR A 422 -15.87 37.69 -11.20
CA THR A 422 -16.59 36.69 -12.02
C THR A 422 -17.52 35.80 -11.19
N LEU A 423 -17.16 35.46 -9.95
CA LEU A 423 -17.99 34.67 -9.05
C LEU A 423 -19.16 35.47 -8.44
N THR A 424 -18.97 36.78 -8.20
CA THR A 424 -19.84 37.56 -7.30
C THR A 424 -20.58 38.74 -7.93
N ASN A 425 -20.09 39.30 -9.04
CA ASN A 425 -20.43 40.63 -9.59
C ASN A 425 -19.85 41.84 -8.86
N ILE A 426 -19.05 41.65 -7.82
CA ILE A 426 -18.53 42.74 -7.00
C ILE A 426 -17.14 43.15 -7.49
N LYS A 427 -16.87 44.46 -7.51
CA LYS A 427 -15.52 44.96 -7.75
C LYS A 427 -14.59 44.61 -6.56
N PRO A 428 -13.44 43.97 -6.78
CA PRO A 428 -12.59 43.43 -5.70
C PRO A 428 -12.08 44.47 -4.69
N HIS A 429 -11.93 45.74 -5.08
CA HIS A 429 -11.48 46.80 -4.19
C HIS A 429 -12.46 47.08 -3.03
N LEU A 430 -13.71 46.64 -3.14
CA LEU A 430 -14.71 46.72 -2.06
C LEU A 430 -14.45 45.69 -0.95
N ILE A 431 -13.70 44.63 -1.24
CA ILE A 431 -13.36 43.57 -0.29
C ILE A 431 -12.07 43.95 0.43
N LYS A 432 -12.22 44.41 1.68
CA LYS A 432 -11.09 44.77 2.54
C LYS A 432 -10.20 43.56 2.80
N GLU A 433 -8.89 43.78 2.77
CA GLU A 433 -7.87 42.78 3.08
C GLU A 433 -7.98 41.47 2.26
N ARG A 434 -8.59 41.50 1.07
CA ARG A 434 -8.85 40.29 0.25
C ARG A 434 -7.64 39.37 0.04
N TYR A 435 -6.43 39.92 -0.04
CA TYR A 435 -5.19 39.14 -0.18
C TYR A 435 -4.81 38.32 1.07
N ASN A 436 -5.50 38.53 2.20
CA ASN A 436 -5.44 37.62 3.33
C ASN A 436 -5.87 36.19 2.96
N ALA A 437 -6.76 36.02 1.97
CA ALA A 437 -7.12 34.70 1.44
C ALA A 437 -5.92 33.96 0.82
N ILE A 438 -5.04 34.69 0.13
CA ILE A 438 -3.79 34.13 -0.43
C ILE A 438 -2.89 33.66 0.72
N SER A 439 -2.62 34.53 1.70
CA SER A 439 -1.77 34.18 2.84
C SER A 439 -2.29 32.99 3.65
N ALA A 440 -3.62 32.88 3.81
CA ALA A 440 -4.28 31.77 4.48
C ALA A 440 -4.10 30.47 3.69
N THR A 441 -4.31 30.53 2.37
CA THR A 441 -4.15 29.37 1.47
C THR A 441 -2.70 28.87 1.48
N MET A 442 -1.72 29.76 1.33
CA MET A 442 -0.30 29.39 1.39
C MET A 442 0.06 28.72 2.72
N LYS A 443 -0.44 29.23 3.84
CA LYS A 443 -0.22 28.62 5.17
C LYS A 443 -0.87 27.25 5.29
N ILE A 444 -2.08 27.07 4.77
CA ILE A 444 -2.77 25.78 4.70
C ILE A 444 -1.93 24.77 3.91
N GLU A 445 -1.47 25.14 2.72
CA GLU A 445 -0.65 24.26 1.88
C GLU A 445 0.68 23.89 2.54
N GLU A 446 1.37 24.86 3.16
CA GLU A 446 2.59 24.61 3.92
C GLU A 446 2.37 23.54 5.00
N ILE A 447 1.28 23.66 5.77
CA ILE A 447 0.92 22.70 6.81
C ILE A 447 0.58 21.33 6.21
N LEU A 448 -0.16 21.29 5.10
CA LEU A 448 -0.50 20.05 4.42
C LEU A 448 0.75 19.35 3.88
N ILE A 449 1.72 20.10 3.36
CA ILE A 449 3.02 19.57 2.94
C ILE A 449 3.76 18.95 4.12
N GLN A 450 3.78 19.63 5.27
CA GLN A 450 4.37 19.09 6.49
C GLN A 450 3.64 17.83 6.98
N ARG A 451 2.31 17.79 6.90
CA ARG A 451 1.49 16.62 7.24
C ARG A 451 1.80 15.44 6.33
N LEU A 452 1.91 15.66 5.02
CA LEU A 452 2.21 14.62 4.04
C LEU A 452 3.65 14.08 4.15
N ARG A 453 4.61 14.91 4.59
CA ARG A 453 6.02 14.49 4.81
C ARG A 453 6.25 13.74 6.13
N LYS A 454 5.34 13.86 7.11
CA LYS A 454 5.47 13.25 8.45
C LYS A 454 4.46 12.10 8.58
N PHE A 455 4.88 10.87 8.29
CA PHE A 455 3.97 9.72 8.16
C PHE A 455 3.07 9.48 9.38
N TRP A 456 3.52 9.80 10.61
CA TRP A 456 2.69 9.67 11.81
C TRP A 456 1.49 10.64 11.80
N LEU A 457 1.61 11.83 11.19
CA LEU A 457 0.52 12.81 11.05
C LEU A 457 -0.51 12.43 9.96
N LEU A 458 -0.28 11.35 9.21
CA LEU A 458 -1.29 10.77 8.31
C LEU A 458 -2.38 10.03 9.09
N THR A 459 -2.09 9.61 10.33
CA THR A 459 -3.09 9.01 11.21
C THR A 459 -3.89 10.10 11.92
N ASP A 460 -5.22 9.99 11.90
CA ASP A 460 -6.12 10.97 12.51
C ASP A 460 -5.83 11.23 13.98
N PHE A 461 -5.42 10.21 14.73
CA PHE A 461 -5.08 10.35 16.15
C PHE A 461 -3.95 11.37 16.37
N PHE A 462 -2.80 11.20 15.69
CA PHE A 462 -1.67 12.11 15.84
C PHE A 462 -1.93 13.47 15.20
N TRP A 463 -2.67 13.53 14.08
CA TRP A 463 -3.10 14.79 13.50
C TRP A 463 -3.95 15.62 14.47
N LYS A 464 -4.94 14.99 15.12
CA LYS A 464 -5.84 15.64 16.07
C LYS A 464 -5.13 16.25 17.28
N LEU A 465 -4.01 15.65 17.70
CA LEU A 465 -3.18 16.10 18.82
C LEU A 465 -2.10 17.12 18.43
N SER A 466 -1.82 17.30 17.14
CA SER A 466 -0.72 18.14 16.67
C SER A 466 -1.00 19.64 16.82
N SER A 467 0.04 20.44 17.07
CA SER A 467 -0.04 21.91 16.98
C SER A 467 -0.36 22.39 15.56
N LEU A 468 0.11 21.66 14.55
CA LEU A 468 -0.13 21.95 13.14
C LEU A 468 -1.63 21.95 12.79
N ARG A 469 -2.44 21.10 13.42
CA ARG A 469 -3.90 21.15 13.24
C ARG A 469 -4.51 22.45 13.75
N LYS A 470 -4.03 22.99 14.87
CA LYS A 470 -4.51 24.28 15.40
C LYS A 470 -4.16 25.41 14.45
N GLU A 471 -2.93 25.44 13.93
CA GLU A 471 -2.50 26.40 12.91
C GLU A 471 -3.33 26.26 11.63
N TYR A 472 -3.64 25.03 11.20
CA TYR A 472 -4.49 24.76 10.04
C TYR A 472 -5.89 25.36 10.23
N GLN A 473 -6.51 25.14 11.39
CA GLN A 473 -7.84 25.66 11.72
C GLN A 473 -7.87 27.19 11.77
N GLN A 474 -6.82 27.83 12.30
CA GLN A 474 -6.70 29.30 12.31
C GLN A 474 -6.57 29.86 10.90
N ALA A 475 -5.74 29.26 10.05
CA ALA A 475 -5.58 29.66 8.66
C ALA A 475 -6.89 29.45 7.86
N TRP A 476 -7.58 28.33 8.10
CA TRP A 476 -8.89 28.04 7.52
C TRP A 476 -9.94 29.09 7.89
N GLN A 477 -10.08 29.43 9.17
CA GLN A 477 -10.99 30.48 9.65
C GLN A 477 -10.66 31.85 9.06
N LYS A 478 -9.37 32.18 8.91
CA LYS A 478 -8.93 33.42 8.27
C LYS A 478 -9.39 33.49 6.80
N GLY A 479 -9.27 32.39 6.07
CA GLY A 479 -9.76 32.26 4.69
C GLY A 479 -11.28 32.40 4.60
N HIS A 480 -12.01 31.63 5.41
CA HIS A 480 -13.48 31.68 5.45
C HIS A 480 -14.02 33.07 5.73
N LYS A 481 -13.42 33.82 6.67
CA LYS A 481 -13.83 35.19 6.96
C LYS A 481 -13.78 36.12 5.75
N ILE A 482 -12.83 35.91 4.83
CA ILE A 482 -12.77 36.69 3.59
C ILE A 482 -13.92 36.33 2.65
N ILE A 483 -14.28 35.05 2.55
CA ILE A 483 -15.42 34.59 1.74
C ILE A 483 -16.75 35.07 2.35
N GLU A 484 -16.90 35.07 3.67
CA GLU A 484 -18.04 35.67 4.37
C GLU A 484 -18.18 37.16 4.05
N ASN A 485 -17.06 37.92 4.07
CA ASN A 485 -17.07 39.33 3.70
C ASN A 485 -17.54 39.54 2.24
N ILE A 486 -17.10 38.65 1.33
CA ILE A 486 -17.54 38.65 -0.07
C ILE A 486 -19.05 38.40 -0.17
N LEU A 487 -19.57 37.40 0.53
CA LEU A 487 -21.00 37.07 0.56
C LEU A 487 -21.84 38.21 1.18
N ALA A 488 -21.34 38.84 2.24
CA ALA A 488 -22.00 39.97 2.88
C ALA A 488 -22.08 41.19 1.95
N GLU A 489 -20.98 41.52 1.27
CA GLU A 489 -20.94 42.63 0.31
C GLU A 489 -21.82 42.37 -0.91
N GLN A 490 -21.90 41.10 -1.34
CA GLN A 490 -22.80 40.70 -2.41
C GLN A 490 -24.25 40.95 -2.04
N SER A 491 -24.62 40.55 -0.82
CA SER A 491 -25.98 40.68 -0.33
C SER A 491 -26.40 42.15 -0.25
N ARG A 492 -25.48 43.06 0.14
CA ARG A 492 -25.72 44.51 0.09
C ARG A 492 -25.90 45.05 -1.32
N SER A 493 -25.13 44.54 -2.27
CA SER A 493 -25.18 44.96 -3.68
C SER A 493 -26.38 44.38 -4.44
N SER A 494 -26.96 43.29 -3.93
CA SER A 494 -28.03 42.52 -4.60
C SER A 494 -29.39 43.23 -4.67
N GLU A 495 -29.60 44.31 -3.90
CA GLU A 495 -30.81 45.15 -4.02
C GLU A 495 -30.91 45.88 -5.38
N PHE A 496 -29.84 45.92 -6.18
CA PHE A 496 -29.78 46.63 -7.48
C PHE A 496 -29.69 45.73 -8.73
N GLU A 497 -29.56 44.40 -8.62
CA GLU A 497 -29.23 43.52 -9.76
C GLU A 497 -30.43 42.84 -10.49
N SER A 498 -31.63 43.43 -10.46
CA SER A 498 -32.84 42.84 -11.06
C SER A 498 -32.92 42.87 -12.60
N VAL A 499 -31.90 43.32 -13.33
CA VAL A 499 -32.05 43.68 -14.76
C VAL A 499 -31.30 42.77 -15.74
N ASN A 500 -30.22 42.05 -15.36
CA ASN A 500 -29.43 41.24 -16.31
C ASN A 500 -29.52 39.72 -16.03
N PRO A 501 -30.19 38.93 -16.89
CA PRO A 501 -30.35 37.48 -16.73
C PRO A 501 -29.03 36.71 -16.62
N ILE A 502 -27.98 37.14 -17.32
CA ILE A 502 -26.68 36.45 -17.33
C ILE A 502 -25.96 36.66 -15.99
N ARG A 503 -26.02 37.88 -15.43
CA ARG A 503 -25.41 38.18 -14.13
C ARG A 503 -26.04 37.37 -12.99
N SER A 504 -27.35 37.11 -13.08
CA SER A 504 -28.08 36.27 -12.11
C SER A 504 -27.69 34.77 -12.17
N GLN A 505 -27.08 34.33 -13.28
CA GLN A 505 -26.61 32.94 -13.46
C GLN A 505 -25.14 32.74 -13.08
N ARG A 506 -24.41 33.81 -12.75
CA ARG A 506 -23.05 33.68 -12.19
C ARG A 506 -23.10 32.93 -10.86
N PHE A 507 -21.95 32.42 -10.44
CA PHE A 507 -21.86 31.39 -9.40
C PHE A 507 -22.58 31.74 -8.09
N LEU A 508 -22.17 32.80 -7.37
CA LEU A 508 -22.80 33.12 -6.08
C LEU A 508 -24.24 33.65 -6.20
N PRO A 509 -24.60 34.54 -7.16
CA PRO A 509 -25.99 34.93 -7.35
C PRO A 509 -26.92 33.73 -7.58
N HIS A 510 -26.49 32.76 -8.38
CA HIS A 510 -27.23 31.54 -8.66
C HIS A 510 -27.38 30.67 -7.41
N LEU A 511 -26.31 30.45 -6.65
CA LEU A 511 -26.38 29.67 -5.41
C LEU A 511 -27.26 30.33 -4.34
N ASN A 512 -27.21 31.66 -4.20
CA ASN A 512 -28.09 32.38 -3.29
C ASN A 512 -29.57 32.19 -3.66
N LYS A 513 -29.90 32.16 -4.95
CA LYS A 513 -31.26 31.84 -5.43
C LYS A 513 -31.66 30.39 -5.09
N LEU A 514 -30.73 29.44 -5.14
CA LEU A 514 -31.01 28.06 -4.73
C LEU A 514 -31.23 27.95 -3.20
N ASN A 515 -30.47 28.71 -2.41
CA ASN A 515 -30.62 28.76 -0.95
C ASN A 515 -31.96 29.40 -0.53
N GLN A 516 -32.42 30.44 -1.23
CA GLN A 516 -33.77 30.99 -1.03
C GLN A 516 -34.87 29.93 -1.26
N ASN A 517 -34.65 28.98 -2.16
CA ASN A 517 -35.53 27.84 -2.42
C ASN A 517 -35.24 26.62 -1.52
N LYS A 518 -34.36 26.76 -0.51
CA LYS A 518 -33.93 25.71 0.44
C LYS A 518 -33.33 24.47 -0.24
N LEU A 519 -32.72 24.62 -1.41
CA LEU A 519 -32.09 23.53 -2.16
C LEU A 519 -30.61 23.32 -1.79
N ILE A 520 -29.96 24.32 -1.22
CA ILE A 520 -28.57 24.31 -0.77
C ILE A 520 -28.47 25.12 0.53
N THR A 521 -27.61 24.75 1.47
CA THR A 521 -27.47 25.47 2.73
C THR A 521 -26.50 26.64 2.61
N HIS A 522 -26.53 27.57 3.57
CA HIS A 522 -25.55 28.66 3.62
C HIS A 522 -24.11 28.15 3.80
N GLU A 523 -23.93 27.09 4.59
CA GLU A 523 -22.62 26.46 4.80
C GLU A 523 -22.08 25.87 3.49
N ASP A 524 -22.93 25.17 2.72
CA ASP A 524 -22.54 24.62 1.41
C ASP A 524 -22.14 25.75 0.45
N ILE A 525 -22.83 26.90 0.48
CA ILE A 525 -22.44 28.08 -0.32
C ILE A 525 -21.06 28.58 0.10
N LEU A 526 -20.82 28.72 1.40
CA LEU A 526 -19.54 29.19 1.93
C LEU A 526 -18.39 28.24 1.53
N GLU A 527 -18.58 26.93 1.68
CA GLU A 527 -17.59 25.92 1.33
C GLU A 527 -17.31 25.89 -0.19
N GLU A 528 -18.35 25.88 -1.03
CA GLU A 528 -18.19 25.85 -2.49
C GLU A 528 -17.62 27.17 -3.04
N ALA A 529 -17.98 28.32 -2.44
CA ALA A 529 -17.39 29.62 -2.76
C ALA A 529 -15.90 29.67 -2.42
N SER A 530 -15.51 29.10 -1.27
CA SER A 530 -14.12 28.97 -0.86
C SER A 530 -13.34 28.10 -1.84
N LEU A 531 -13.89 26.94 -2.21
CA LEU A 531 -13.27 26.05 -3.20
C LEU A 531 -13.12 26.74 -4.55
N MET A 532 -14.17 27.37 -5.09
CA MET A 532 -14.11 28.03 -6.40
C MET A 532 -13.12 29.19 -6.41
N SER A 533 -13.05 29.97 -5.32
CA SER A 533 -12.13 31.09 -5.21
C SER A 533 -10.67 30.64 -5.28
N ILE A 534 -10.31 29.58 -4.55
CA ILE A 534 -8.96 29.00 -4.57
C ILE A 534 -8.70 28.32 -5.92
N ALA A 535 -9.61 27.45 -6.36
CA ALA A 535 -9.44 26.64 -7.56
C ALA A 535 -9.33 27.47 -8.84
N ALA A 536 -10.03 28.61 -8.96
CA ALA A 536 -9.98 29.44 -10.16
C ALA A 536 -8.83 30.45 -10.16
N SER A 537 -8.38 30.92 -8.98
CA SER A 537 -7.31 31.92 -8.89
C SER A 537 -5.92 31.29 -8.92
N GLU A 538 -5.60 30.45 -7.94
CA GLU A 538 -4.26 29.93 -7.73
C GLU A 538 -3.78 29.06 -8.90
N THR A 539 -4.65 28.14 -9.36
CA THR A 539 -4.28 27.20 -10.41
C THR A 539 -3.97 27.91 -11.73
N THR A 540 -4.78 28.91 -12.07
CA THR A 540 -4.61 29.76 -13.24
C THR A 540 -3.32 30.58 -13.11
N ALA A 541 -3.05 31.16 -11.94
CA ALA A 541 -1.86 31.98 -11.71
C ALA A 541 -0.55 31.20 -11.89
N ILE A 542 -0.46 30.02 -11.25
CA ILE A 542 0.72 29.16 -11.36
C ILE A 542 0.90 28.71 -12.81
N THR A 543 -0.18 28.32 -13.49
CA THR A 543 -0.12 27.88 -14.89
C THR A 543 0.34 29.00 -15.81
N ILE A 544 -0.17 30.22 -15.64
CA ILE A 544 0.27 31.39 -16.41
C ILE A 544 1.75 31.66 -16.17
N ASN A 545 2.22 31.62 -14.92
CA ASN A 545 3.64 31.80 -14.62
C ASN A 545 4.50 30.77 -15.39
N ILE A 546 4.13 29.48 -15.34
CA ILE A 546 4.83 28.42 -16.07
C ILE A 546 4.79 28.69 -17.59
N ILE A 547 3.64 29.08 -18.16
CA ILE A 547 3.54 29.40 -19.60
C ILE A 547 4.50 30.54 -19.97
N LEU A 548 4.56 31.60 -19.17
CA LEU A 548 5.48 32.71 -19.39
C LEU A 548 6.96 32.25 -19.30
N THR A 549 7.30 31.35 -18.37
CA THR A 549 8.65 30.77 -18.31
C THR A 549 8.97 29.97 -19.57
N PHE A 550 8.05 29.13 -20.03
CA PHE A 550 8.24 28.35 -21.27
C PHE A 550 8.44 29.25 -22.48
N LEU A 551 7.62 30.30 -22.63
CA LEU A 551 7.80 31.30 -23.67
C LEU A 551 9.13 32.05 -23.55
N GLY A 552 9.61 32.29 -22.32
CA GLY A 552 10.92 32.90 -22.04
C GLY A 552 12.12 32.00 -22.35
N ILE A 553 11.94 30.67 -22.34
CA ILE A 553 12.96 29.68 -22.71
C ILE A 553 12.96 29.46 -24.23
N TYR A 554 11.79 29.34 -24.85
CA TYR A 554 11.61 28.97 -26.26
C TYR A 554 11.25 30.18 -27.12
N SER A 555 12.27 30.94 -27.53
CA SER A 555 12.09 32.19 -28.29
C SER A 555 11.42 32.01 -29.66
N ASP A 556 11.63 30.87 -30.32
CA ASP A 556 10.98 30.51 -31.59
C ASP A 556 9.48 30.24 -31.42
N VAL A 557 9.11 29.54 -30.34
CA VAL A 557 7.70 29.31 -29.99
C VAL A 557 7.03 30.62 -29.60
N GLN A 558 7.73 31.47 -28.83
CA GLN A 558 7.23 32.80 -28.46
C GLN A 558 6.97 33.67 -29.68
N GLU A 559 7.86 33.66 -30.66
CA GLU A 559 7.70 34.45 -31.87
C GLU A 559 6.52 33.96 -32.71
N LYS A 560 6.34 32.64 -32.87
CA LYS A 560 5.14 32.10 -33.53
C LYS A 560 3.84 32.50 -32.81
N ALA A 561 3.82 32.47 -31.48
CA ALA A 561 2.68 32.92 -30.69
C ALA A 561 2.41 34.42 -30.88
N TYR A 562 3.46 35.25 -30.91
CA TYR A 562 3.35 36.68 -31.21
C TYR A 562 2.77 36.92 -32.62
N GLN A 563 3.30 36.25 -33.64
CA GLN A 563 2.83 36.37 -35.03
C GLN A 563 1.35 36.00 -35.17
N GLU A 564 0.90 34.92 -34.52
CA GLU A 564 -0.53 34.58 -34.46
C GLU A 564 -1.32 35.73 -33.82
N VAL A 565 -0.93 36.19 -32.64
CA VAL A 565 -1.67 37.21 -31.89
C VAL A 565 -1.80 38.51 -32.68
N VAL A 566 -0.73 39.00 -33.32
CA VAL A 566 -0.80 40.24 -34.13
C VAL A 566 -1.57 40.05 -35.43
N SER A 567 -1.59 38.85 -36.00
CA SER A 567 -2.36 38.56 -37.22
C SER A 567 -3.88 38.46 -36.96
N VAL A 568 -4.25 37.96 -35.77
CA VAL A 568 -5.65 37.73 -35.39
C VAL A 568 -6.27 38.94 -34.70
N THR A 569 -5.49 39.66 -33.89
CA THR A 569 -5.98 40.79 -33.06
C THR A 569 -5.57 42.15 -33.64
N SER A 570 -6.49 43.11 -33.61
CA SER A 570 -6.22 44.48 -34.08
C SER A 570 -5.11 45.21 -33.29
N CYS A 571 -4.26 46.03 -33.93
CA CYS A 571 -3.07 46.64 -33.30
C CYS A 571 -3.39 47.62 -32.14
N HIS A 572 -4.57 48.25 -32.13
CA HIS A 572 -4.87 49.39 -31.24
C HIS A 572 -6.07 49.18 -30.30
N GLN A 573 -6.68 48.01 -30.31
CA GLN A 573 -7.83 47.70 -29.44
C GLN A 573 -7.55 46.44 -28.62
N ASP A 574 -8.28 46.33 -27.51
CA ASP A 574 -8.31 45.09 -26.73
C ASP A 574 -8.90 43.96 -27.58
N PRO A 575 -8.38 42.73 -27.44
CA PRO A 575 -8.86 41.60 -28.23
C PRO A 575 -10.33 41.31 -27.89
N THR A 576 -11.13 41.03 -28.90
CA THR A 576 -12.52 40.58 -28.77
C THR A 576 -12.58 39.08 -28.47
N LEU A 577 -13.71 38.62 -27.93
CA LEU A 577 -13.93 37.20 -27.65
C LEU A 577 -13.77 36.31 -28.90
N GLU A 578 -14.22 36.78 -30.07
CA GLU A 578 -14.08 36.05 -31.33
C GLU A 578 -12.62 35.93 -31.76
N GLU A 579 -11.83 37.00 -31.62
CA GLU A 579 -10.38 36.97 -31.88
C GLU A 579 -9.66 36.01 -30.91
N ILE A 580 -9.98 36.05 -29.61
CA ILE A 580 -9.39 35.13 -28.62
C ILE A 580 -9.69 33.66 -28.95
N ASN A 581 -10.90 33.36 -29.43
CA ASN A 581 -11.27 32.01 -29.83
C ASN A 581 -10.46 31.50 -31.05
N ARG A 582 -9.98 32.41 -31.92
CA ARG A 582 -9.15 32.08 -33.10
C ARG A 582 -7.66 31.90 -32.80
N LEU A 583 -7.19 32.14 -31.57
CA LEU A 583 -5.80 31.91 -31.19
C LEU A 583 -5.49 30.42 -30.97
N GLU A 584 -5.27 29.69 -32.05
CA GLU A 584 -5.07 28.23 -32.04
C GLU A 584 -3.67 27.83 -31.58
N TYR A 585 -2.63 28.52 -32.03
CA TYR A 585 -1.24 28.28 -31.66
C TYR A 585 -0.97 28.62 -30.19
N VAL A 586 -1.48 29.76 -29.69
CA VAL A 586 -1.43 30.09 -28.24
C VAL A 586 -2.09 28.98 -27.41
N GLU A 587 -3.24 28.46 -27.88
CA GLU A 587 -3.88 27.33 -27.20
C GLU A 587 -3.04 26.05 -27.21
N ARG A 588 -2.36 25.76 -28.32
CA ARG A 588 -1.41 24.65 -28.42
C ARG A 588 -0.20 24.82 -27.51
N VAL A 589 0.32 26.04 -27.36
CA VAL A 589 1.38 26.37 -26.39
C VAL A 589 0.90 26.09 -24.97
N ILE A 590 -0.29 26.56 -24.58
CA ILE A 590 -0.87 26.29 -23.26
C ILE A 590 -0.99 24.78 -23.02
N LYS A 591 -1.47 24.04 -24.02
CA LYS A 591 -1.66 22.59 -23.92
C LYS A 591 -0.33 21.85 -23.74
N GLU A 592 0.70 22.22 -24.50
CA GLU A 592 2.02 21.61 -24.39
C GLU A 592 2.73 21.96 -23.09
N THR A 593 2.53 23.19 -22.57
CA THR A 593 3.01 23.56 -21.23
C THR A 593 2.36 22.67 -20.16
N LEU A 594 1.03 22.50 -20.22
CA LEU A 594 0.30 21.63 -19.29
C LEU A 594 0.59 20.14 -19.47
N ARG A 595 1.15 19.72 -20.62
CA ARG A 595 1.62 18.35 -20.84
C ARG A 595 2.95 18.13 -20.12
N LEU A 596 3.91 19.01 -20.32
CA LEU A 596 5.21 18.87 -19.69
C LEU A 596 5.13 19.12 -18.20
N ILE A 597 4.46 20.18 -17.75
CA ILE A 597 4.30 20.53 -16.34
C ILE A 597 2.81 20.55 -15.99
N PRO A 598 2.18 19.38 -15.76
CA PRO A 598 0.77 19.33 -15.36
C PRO A 598 0.63 19.82 -13.92
N LEU A 599 -0.17 20.87 -13.70
CA LEU A 599 -0.32 21.48 -12.38
C LEU A 599 -0.75 20.46 -11.30
N VAL A 600 -1.68 19.56 -11.64
CA VAL A 600 -2.08 18.44 -10.77
C VAL A 600 -1.32 17.18 -11.20
N PRO A 601 -0.28 16.75 -10.45
CA PRO A 601 0.63 15.72 -10.91
C PRO A 601 0.07 14.29 -10.88
N PHE A 602 -0.97 14.04 -10.09
CA PHE A 602 -1.64 12.74 -10.01
C PHE A 602 -3.12 12.88 -9.67
N LEU A 603 -3.91 11.88 -10.07
CA LEU A 603 -5.32 11.74 -9.70
C LEU A 603 -5.50 10.47 -8.88
N MET A 604 -6.32 10.51 -7.83
CA MET A 604 -6.64 9.30 -7.07
C MET A 604 -8.14 9.02 -7.03
N ARG A 605 -8.49 7.74 -7.12
CA ARG A 605 -9.87 7.23 -7.16
C ARG A 605 -10.02 5.95 -6.35
N SER A 606 -11.24 5.57 -6.01
CA SER A 606 -11.56 4.27 -5.46
C SER A 606 -12.76 3.67 -6.18
N ASN A 607 -12.78 2.34 -6.33
CA ASN A 607 -13.91 1.62 -6.89
C ASN A 607 -14.75 0.93 -5.81
N GLU A 608 -16.06 0.90 -6.03
CA GLU A 608 -17.02 0.16 -5.20
C GLU A 608 -17.43 -1.18 -5.84
N ALA A 609 -17.11 -1.36 -7.12
CA ALA A 609 -17.41 -2.56 -7.90
C ALA A 609 -16.19 -2.93 -8.76
N ASP A 610 -16.14 -4.19 -9.19
CA ASP A 610 -15.09 -4.67 -10.08
C ASP A 610 -15.06 -3.89 -11.40
N ILE A 611 -13.85 -3.65 -11.91
CA ILE A 611 -13.64 -2.95 -13.19
C ILE A 611 -12.82 -3.84 -14.10
N THR A 612 -13.42 -4.24 -15.22
CA THR A 612 -12.72 -4.97 -16.28
C THR A 612 -11.97 -3.99 -17.19
N SER A 613 -10.66 -4.19 -17.31
CA SER A 613 -9.77 -3.49 -18.24
C SER A 613 -8.77 -4.49 -18.81
N ASP A 614 -9.11 -5.10 -19.95
CA ASP A 614 -8.42 -6.26 -20.49
C ASP A 614 -6.89 -6.11 -20.54
N PRO A 615 -6.12 -7.13 -20.11
CA PRO A 615 -6.56 -8.44 -19.62
C PRO A 615 -6.85 -8.49 -18.11
N PHE A 616 -6.93 -7.34 -17.43
CA PHE A 616 -7.04 -7.26 -15.97
C PHE A 616 -8.48 -7.04 -15.49
N VAL A 617 -8.77 -7.57 -14.30
CA VAL A 617 -9.94 -7.19 -13.51
C VAL A 617 -9.44 -6.53 -12.24
N PHE A 618 -9.84 -5.28 -12.02
CA PHE A 618 -9.55 -4.57 -10.79
C PHE A 618 -10.69 -4.82 -9.79
N PRO A 619 -10.46 -5.52 -8.67
CA PRO A 619 -11.52 -5.90 -7.73
C PRO A 619 -12.06 -4.68 -6.98
N ALA A 620 -13.31 -4.75 -6.52
CA ALA A 620 -13.93 -3.73 -5.67
C ALA A 620 -13.07 -3.41 -4.42
N GLY A 621 -13.05 -2.14 -4.01
CA GLY A 621 -12.28 -1.68 -2.84
C GLY A 621 -10.81 -1.35 -3.12
N CYS A 622 -10.39 -1.38 -4.38
CA CYS A 622 -9.10 -0.84 -4.81
C CYS A 622 -9.08 0.70 -4.73
N ASN A 623 -7.89 1.22 -4.48
CA ASN A 623 -7.53 2.61 -4.69
C ASN A 623 -6.64 2.71 -5.92
N PHE A 624 -6.85 3.72 -6.74
CA PHE A 624 -6.09 3.97 -7.94
C PHE A 624 -5.31 5.27 -7.80
N LEU A 625 -4.05 5.27 -8.24
CA LEU A 625 -3.25 6.46 -8.47
C LEU A 625 -2.89 6.53 -9.95
N ILE A 626 -3.26 7.63 -10.59
CA ILE A 626 -2.97 7.91 -12.00
C ILE A 626 -1.88 9.00 -12.01
N PRO A 627 -0.61 8.66 -12.29
CA PRO A 627 0.47 9.64 -12.29
C PRO A 627 0.43 10.41 -13.62
N VAL A 628 -0.20 11.59 -13.59
CA VAL A 628 -0.43 12.44 -14.77
C VAL A 628 0.88 12.86 -15.42
N VAL A 629 1.91 13.18 -14.61
CA VAL A 629 3.26 13.52 -15.12
C VAL A 629 3.85 12.39 -15.96
N THR A 630 3.79 11.15 -15.46
CA THR A 630 4.32 9.98 -16.17
C THR A 630 3.51 9.69 -17.43
N LEU A 631 2.18 9.73 -17.33
CA LEU A 631 1.26 9.55 -18.46
C LEU A 631 1.49 10.56 -19.58
N HIS A 632 1.74 11.83 -19.26
CA HIS A 632 1.96 12.91 -20.24
C HIS A 632 3.35 12.87 -20.89
N ARG A 633 4.25 12.03 -20.38
CA ARG A 633 5.63 11.88 -20.85
C ARG A 633 5.95 10.42 -21.23
N ASP A 634 4.92 9.59 -21.38
CA ASP A 634 5.06 8.20 -21.79
C ASP A 634 5.63 8.13 -23.22
N PRO A 635 6.84 7.59 -23.44
CA PRO A 635 7.46 7.53 -24.76
C PRO A 635 6.68 6.65 -25.75
N GLU A 636 5.83 5.73 -25.28
CA GLU A 636 4.97 4.93 -26.17
C GLU A 636 3.86 5.77 -26.82
N VAL A 637 3.46 6.86 -26.17
CA VAL A 637 2.39 7.76 -26.65
C VAL A 637 2.93 9.08 -27.20
N TRP A 638 4.05 9.55 -26.64
CA TRP A 638 4.63 10.86 -26.94
C TRP A 638 6.06 10.69 -27.49
N PRO A 639 6.25 10.71 -28.81
CA PRO A 639 7.59 10.67 -29.42
C PRO A 639 8.43 11.85 -28.93
N ASP A 640 9.69 11.64 -28.55
CA ASP A 640 10.54 12.66 -27.90
C ASP A 640 9.82 13.37 -26.74
N PRO A 641 9.39 12.63 -25.69
CA PRO A 641 8.39 13.11 -24.72
C PRO A 641 8.84 14.35 -23.94
N GLU A 642 10.14 14.61 -23.87
CA GLU A 642 10.71 15.76 -23.17
C GLU A 642 10.87 17.01 -24.04
N LYS A 643 10.69 16.91 -25.36
CA LYS A 643 10.75 18.07 -26.27
C LYS A 643 9.46 18.88 -26.15
N PHE A 644 9.60 20.19 -25.91
CA PHE A 644 8.50 21.15 -25.97
C PHE A 644 8.11 21.40 -27.42
N ASP A 645 6.95 20.89 -27.84
CA ASP A 645 6.48 20.98 -29.22
C ASP A 645 4.96 21.22 -29.28
N PRO A 646 4.51 22.48 -29.46
CA PRO A 646 3.10 22.81 -29.56
C PRO A 646 2.36 22.10 -30.71
N ASP A 647 3.06 21.69 -31.78
CA ASP A 647 2.43 21.07 -32.95
C ASP A 647 1.89 19.66 -32.65
N ARG A 648 2.26 19.05 -31.51
CA ARG A 648 1.64 17.82 -30.98
C ARG A 648 0.13 17.92 -30.75
N PHE A 649 -0.37 19.15 -30.64
CA PHE A 649 -1.79 19.45 -30.44
C PHE A 649 -2.49 19.93 -31.71
N LEU A 650 -1.89 19.72 -32.89
CA LEU A 650 -2.63 19.79 -34.15
C LEU A 650 -3.79 18.79 -34.15
N PRO A 651 -4.92 19.09 -34.79
CA PRO A 651 -6.10 18.22 -34.80
C PRO A 651 -5.80 16.76 -35.19
N ASP A 652 -5.00 16.55 -36.24
CA ASP A 652 -4.63 15.23 -36.73
C ASP A 652 -3.77 14.44 -35.73
N GLU A 653 -2.86 15.12 -35.02
CA GLU A 653 -2.01 14.49 -33.98
C GLU A 653 -2.79 14.16 -32.70
N VAL A 654 -3.82 14.94 -32.38
CA VAL A 654 -4.74 14.63 -31.27
C VAL A 654 -5.60 13.42 -31.62
N ALA A 655 -6.11 13.33 -32.85
CA ALA A 655 -6.98 12.24 -33.30
C ALA A 655 -6.31 10.86 -33.26
N LYS A 656 -4.98 10.79 -33.43
CA LYS A 656 -4.19 9.55 -33.38
C LYS A 656 -4.03 8.99 -31.96
N ARG A 657 -4.23 9.81 -30.92
CA ARG A 657 -3.90 9.45 -29.53
C ARG A 657 -5.14 9.08 -28.73
N HIS A 658 -4.94 8.22 -27.74
CA HIS A 658 -6.01 7.90 -26.81
C HIS A 658 -6.42 9.13 -25.99
N ARG A 659 -7.72 9.34 -25.80
CA ARG A 659 -8.27 10.52 -25.10
C ARG A 659 -7.73 10.69 -23.67
N CYS A 660 -7.43 9.58 -23.01
CA CYS A 660 -6.88 9.55 -21.65
C CYS A 660 -5.35 9.58 -21.59
N SER A 661 -4.65 9.87 -22.69
CA SER A 661 -3.21 10.13 -22.70
C SER A 661 -2.84 11.57 -22.35
N TYR A 662 -3.82 12.48 -22.33
CA TYR A 662 -3.66 13.88 -21.98
C TYR A 662 -4.80 14.33 -21.06
N LEU A 663 -4.45 14.68 -19.83
CA LEU A 663 -5.36 14.88 -18.69
C LEU A 663 -5.08 16.16 -17.88
N PRO A 664 -4.84 17.33 -18.52
CA PRO A 664 -4.56 18.57 -17.78
C PRO A 664 -5.73 19.01 -16.88
N PHE A 665 -6.96 18.59 -17.22
CA PHE A 665 -8.20 18.94 -16.55
C PHE A 665 -9.00 17.69 -16.12
N SER A 666 -8.32 16.54 -15.92
CA SER A 666 -8.93 15.22 -15.69
C SER A 666 -9.84 14.78 -16.85
N PHE A 667 -10.49 13.63 -16.72
CA PHE A 667 -11.45 13.08 -17.68
C PHE A 667 -12.72 12.58 -16.95
N GLY A 668 -13.78 12.30 -17.72
CA GLY A 668 -15.04 11.74 -17.22
C GLY A 668 -15.95 12.78 -16.53
N SER A 669 -16.95 12.30 -15.81
CA SER A 669 -17.95 13.14 -15.14
C SER A 669 -17.37 13.98 -13.99
N ARG A 670 -16.26 13.52 -13.38
CA ARG A 670 -15.47 14.23 -12.36
C ARG A 670 -14.38 15.12 -12.96
N ASN A 671 -14.47 15.51 -14.25
CA ASN A 671 -13.53 16.45 -14.86
C ASN A 671 -13.63 17.87 -14.26
N CYS A 672 -12.63 18.70 -14.55
CA CYS A 672 -12.61 20.09 -14.12
C CYS A 672 -13.83 20.84 -14.65
N ILE A 673 -14.61 21.45 -13.74
CA ILE A 673 -15.76 22.28 -14.12
C ILE A 673 -15.33 23.59 -14.79
N GLY A 674 -14.17 24.11 -14.39
CA GLY A 674 -13.62 25.38 -14.84
C GLY A 674 -12.74 25.30 -16.10
N LEU A 675 -12.71 24.19 -16.84
CA LEU A 675 -11.82 24.01 -18.00
C LEU A 675 -11.92 25.18 -18.99
N LYS A 676 -13.13 25.54 -19.41
CA LYS A 676 -13.37 26.64 -20.37
C LYS A 676 -13.05 28.01 -19.78
N TYR A 677 -13.34 28.20 -18.49
CA TYR A 677 -13.02 29.43 -17.75
C TYR A 677 -11.50 29.65 -17.72
N GLY A 678 -10.74 28.64 -17.28
CA GLY A 678 -9.29 28.71 -17.16
C GLY A 678 -8.61 28.89 -18.52
N MET A 679 -9.04 28.15 -19.56
CA MET A 679 -8.50 28.31 -20.91
C MET A 679 -8.72 29.74 -21.46
N MET A 680 -9.91 30.32 -21.26
CA MET A 680 -10.18 31.69 -21.69
C MET A 680 -9.32 32.70 -20.93
N SER A 681 -9.26 32.59 -19.59
CA SER A 681 -8.45 33.47 -18.74
C SER A 681 -6.97 33.44 -19.15
N MET A 682 -6.40 32.25 -19.36
CA MET A 682 -5.02 32.09 -19.81
C MET A 682 -4.81 32.65 -21.22
N LYS A 683 -5.68 32.35 -22.18
CA LYS A 683 -5.53 32.86 -23.57
C LYS A 683 -5.53 34.38 -23.62
N VAL A 684 -6.46 35.04 -22.91
CA VAL A 684 -6.54 36.51 -22.85
C VAL A 684 -5.24 37.10 -22.27
N MET A 685 -4.80 36.61 -21.10
CA MET A 685 -3.62 37.15 -20.43
C MET A 685 -2.34 36.93 -21.24
N ILE A 686 -2.14 35.72 -21.77
CA ILE A 686 -0.96 35.39 -22.58
C ILE A 686 -0.95 36.21 -23.88
N ALA A 687 -2.08 36.35 -24.57
CA ALA A 687 -2.17 37.15 -25.80
C ALA A 687 -1.79 38.61 -25.54
N MET A 688 -2.33 39.23 -24.48
CA MET A 688 -2.05 40.63 -24.15
C MET A 688 -0.58 40.85 -23.74
N ILE A 689 0.02 39.92 -23.00
CA ILE A 689 1.44 40.01 -22.59
C ILE A 689 2.37 39.80 -23.80
N VAL A 690 2.20 38.72 -24.57
CA VAL A 690 3.09 38.38 -25.70
C VAL A 690 3.03 39.45 -26.81
N LYS A 691 1.86 40.07 -27.01
CA LYS A 691 1.71 41.18 -27.97
C LYS A 691 2.58 42.40 -27.61
N LYS A 692 2.82 42.64 -26.32
CA LYS A 692 3.53 43.83 -25.82
C LYS A 692 4.99 43.57 -25.47
N PHE A 693 5.33 42.35 -25.06
CA PHE A 693 6.65 42.04 -24.53
C PHE A 693 7.32 40.87 -25.24
N LYS A 694 8.65 40.96 -25.32
CA LYS A 694 9.54 39.83 -25.50
C LYS A 694 9.94 39.33 -24.11
N ILE A 695 9.63 38.07 -23.83
CA ILE A 695 9.86 37.44 -22.53
C ILE A 695 11.19 36.70 -22.58
N ARG A 696 11.98 36.78 -21.51
CA ARG A 696 13.21 35.99 -21.35
C ARG A 696 13.25 35.35 -19.97
N ALA A 697 13.53 34.05 -19.93
CA ALA A 697 13.82 33.36 -18.67
C ALA A 697 15.26 33.62 -18.24
N VAL A 698 15.47 33.93 -16.96
CA VAL A 698 16.79 34.17 -16.38
C VAL A 698 17.29 32.88 -15.73
N GLY A 699 18.52 32.48 -16.04
CA GLY A 699 19.14 31.29 -15.45
C GLY A 699 18.62 29.94 -15.98
N MET A 700 17.70 29.91 -16.95
CA MET A 700 17.14 28.69 -17.53
C MET A 700 17.46 28.56 -19.02
N LYS A 701 17.97 27.40 -19.44
CA LYS A 701 18.19 27.04 -20.85
C LYS A 701 17.17 26.03 -21.35
N SER A 702 16.57 25.27 -20.45
CA SER A 702 15.57 24.24 -20.72
C SER A 702 14.51 24.24 -19.62
N TRP A 703 13.31 23.76 -19.91
CA TRP A 703 12.30 23.54 -18.87
C TRP A 703 12.79 22.57 -17.78
N LYS A 704 13.79 21.73 -18.08
CA LYS A 704 14.42 20.82 -17.11
C LYS A 704 15.18 21.56 -15.99
N ASP A 705 15.54 22.82 -16.20
CA ASP A 705 16.19 23.67 -15.20
C ASP A 705 15.16 24.25 -14.19
N MET A 706 13.86 24.04 -14.42
CA MET A 706 12.79 24.47 -13.54
C MET A 706 12.68 23.56 -12.32
N GLU A 707 12.99 24.10 -11.15
CA GLU A 707 12.77 23.42 -9.89
C GLU A 707 11.30 23.53 -9.49
N CYS A 708 10.66 22.40 -9.18
CA CYS A 708 9.27 22.38 -8.73
C CYS A 708 9.12 21.74 -7.34
N ASP A 709 8.25 22.30 -6.51
CA ASP A 709 7.70 21.54 -5.39
C ASP A 709 6.69 20.51 -5.92
N PHE A 710 6.87 19.24 -5.53
CA PHE A 710 6.00 18.12 -5.90
C PHE A 710 5.30 17.58 -4.65
N LEU A 711 4.06 18.01 -4.41
CA LEU A 711 3.19 17.42 -3.37
C LEU A 711 1.71 17.45 -3.78
N ILE A 712 1.04 18.60 -3.63
CA ILE A 712 -0.39 18.76 -3.99
C ILE A 712 -0.50 19.27 -5.43
N MET A 713 0.33 20.23 -5.79
CA MET A 713 0.49 20.78 -7.14
C MET A 713 1.97 20.85 -7.49
N LEU A 714 2.27 20.94 -8.79
CA LEU A 714 3.60 21.30 -9.30
C LEU A 714 3.76 22.82 -9.32
N LYS A 715 4.56 23.37 -8.39
CA LYS A 715 4.83 24.81 -8.29
C LYS A 715 6.29 25.14 -8.59
N PRO A 716 6.59 26.05 -9.52
CA PRO A 716 7.97 26.45 -9.81
C PRO A 716 8.58 27.25 -8.64
N LYS A 717 9.87 27.05 -8.37
CA LYS A 717 10.63 27.75 -7.31
C LYS A 717 11.55 28.86 -7.82
N ASN A 718 12.01 28.74 -9.06
CA ASN A 718 13.09 29.55 -9.61
C ASN A 718 12.68 30.28 -10.91
N SER A 719 11.40 30.62 -11.08
CA SER A 719 10.88 31.26 -12.31
C SER A 719 11.15 32.77 -12.39
N HIS A 720 12.41 33.13 -12.64
CA HIS A 720 12.86 34.50 -12.85
C HIS A 720 12.68 34.94 -14.32
N LEU A 721 12.00 36.07 -14.55
CA LEU A 721 11.63 36.53 -15.89
C LEU A 721 12.01 37.99 -16.14
N MET A 722 12.36 38.32 -17.39
CA MET A 722 12.53 39.68 -17.89
C MET A 722 11.55 39.95 -19.02
N PHE A 723 11.04 41.19 -19.09
CA PHE A 723 10.05 41.61 -20.08
C PHE A 723 10.57 42.84 -20.83
N GLU A 724 11.01 42.65 -22.07
CA GLU A 724 11.46 43.71 -22.95
C GLU A 724 10.30 44.19 -23.82
N LYS A 725 10.02 45.49 -23.88
CA LYS A 725 8.94 46.00 -24.74
C LYS A 725 9.24 45.70 -26.21
N ARG A 726 8.26 45.16 -26.95
CA ARG A 726 8.37 45.01 -28.40
C ARG A 726 8.25 46.40 -29.04
N THR A 727 9.26 46.79 -29.82
CA THR A 727 9.19 47.98 -30.67
C THR A 727 8.32 47.66 -31.89
N ASN A 728 7.25 48.43 -32.08
CA ASN A 728 6.37 48.35 -33.25
C ASN A 728 7.12 48.57 -34.56
#